data_AF-A0A936KIN5-F1
#
_entry.id   AF-A0A936KIN5-F1
#
_cell.length_a   1.000
_cell.length_b   1.000
_cell.length_c   1.000
_cell.angle_alpha   90.00
_cell.angle_beta   90.00
_cell.angle_gamma   90.00
#
_symmetry.space_group_name_H-M   'P 1'
#
loop_
_entity.id
_entity.type
_entity.pdbx_description
1 polymer ?
#
loop_
_entity_poly.entity_id
_entity_poly.type
_entity_poly.pdbx_seq_one_letter_code
_entity_poly.pdbx_strand_id
1 'polypeptide(L)'
;MKHLILISFVFISLILNAAAPKNLKRIASPKPPTFAACVAGTSQTDLKVNNVRARLLMGGDMWWDGKNVPKYIVPNVAPGQKEVSSIFAGGLWVAGKDATGNIKVAITTYRTNGTDMWPGPLDENGASNDTICSKWDRFFEVFSEDIESHKRLYDLSIKNGTKYNLDDIPKNVKYWPGKNNPYFYEKYLFQLPVANQGLAPFFDKDGDDIYNPLNGDYPTLPNESNSCPVYADQMIYSIINDAANVHSASKGTEPIHLEIQKLAYSFISNDEANNSTFYYNKLIYKGTDLLNKSYFSIWMDPDLGCASDDYVGCDSVRNLMYVYNSDALDGSNDCNCGTTNTYCDRIPMVGCTFLSGPLAFQYDSLTGNPIDTFRSRMSSFTIYVNGGGIYGPSGSDPATSQEYYNYMSGFWKDGTPRPRLSYTGEPCDPKGWTMANDTFSGQDFRTLQSTGPFEFLPGQSNEITYAVVWTPDVPHPKPCLDKIRAAADNARNMLNNCFKFLKGPDAPELTIINLDKSLRISFNNYTNSNNYHLGYNEMVLGTPKTTPDSLYRFEGYKIYQLLDESVNQFQTNDTTKAKLVFQCDLKNNVTNIKNWTSKYNPVLNKMEHFGKEMIEVPAANAGIPQSITITKDVFNNENIKNYQNYYYCVVAYGYNNYEPFDTNTGVGQRTPYVESTRLKKIYHGRPDLISAIKYSDSQPIVTRLEGTGTGSNFLEIDRKMRDSLFFKNNSAVISYKPLNSPIKILVLDPTLTQNKKFELSIFDENMDDTVINNTAKWKLKDLNNPNDSVISANSISQFNETVLSQYGFAISLNQVEEPGSKVFTDKSNGFVGVKKLYNSYPGGWLNTIENGYANTTNGIFSAEHLRFMSTSDPIMVDFNLDPYQSYSKSGNSFFPFGLADYRSHVVSGENLHYNTPSNLLESIFGPVSRGALSNLNNVDIVLTPDKSKWSRCIVVETADAFYTNKKIHLTH
;
A
#
# COMPACT_ATOMS: atom_id res chain seq x y z
N MET A 1 -91.64 -16.80 30.91
CA MET A 1 -92.08 -17.80 29.90
C MET A 1 -91.05 -17.80 28.77
N LYS A 2 -90.50 -18.98 28.44
CA LYS A 2 -89.50 -19.28 27.38
C LYS A 2 -88.05 -18.84 27.62
N HIS A 3 -87.05 -19.59 27.17
CA HIS A 3 -86.62 -20.93 27.58
C HIS A 3 -85.10 -20.96 27.39
N LEU A 4 -84.42 -21.58 28.34
CA LEU A 4 -82.98 -21.83 28.39
C LEU A 4 -82.64 -23.01 27.46
N ILE A 5 -81.60 -22.91 26.63
CA ILE A 5 -80.91 -24.07 26.06
C ILE A 5 -79.40 -23.83 26.21
N LEU A 6 -78.81 -24.63 27.10
CA LEU A 6 -77.38 -24.82 27.29
C LEU A 6 -77.07 -26.22 26.73
N ILE A 7 -76.16 -26.34 25.77
CA ILE A 7 -75.68 -27.66 25.31
C ILE A 7 -74.27 -27.88 25.87
N SER A 8 -74.21 -28.83 26.79
CA SER A 8 -73.01 -29.46 27.35
C SER A 8 -72.79 -30.79 26.61
N PHE A 9 -71.54 -31.14 26.31
CA PHE A 9 -71.18 -32.52 25.99
C PHE A 9 -70.17 -33.04 27.00
N VAL A 10 -70.67 -33.96 27.82
CA VAL A 10 -69.99 -34.82 28.78
C VAL A 10 -69.86 -36.19 28.13
N PHE A 11 -68.68 -36.82 28.20
CA PHE A 11 -68.50 -38.28 28.15
C PHE A 11 -67.25 -38.61 28.98
N ILE A 12 -67.39 -39.01 30.25
CA ILE A 12 -67.63 -40.37 30.76
C ILE A 12 -66.51 -41.36 30.36
N SER A 13 -65.74 -41.71 31.38
CA SER A 13 -64.72 -42.75 31.39
C SER A 13 -65.36 -44.14 31.23
N LEU A 14 -64.82 -44.94 30.31
CA LEU A 14 -64.93 -46.40 30.38
C LEU A 14 -63.53 -46.98 30.57
N ILE A 15 -63.33 -47.61 31.72
CA ILE A 15 -62.13 -48.35 32.10
C ILE A 15 -62.20 -49.72 31.42
N LEU A 16 -61.23 -50.00 30.55
CA LEU A 16 -60.88 -51.35 30.12
C LEU A 16 -59.50 -51.67 30.69
N ASN A 17 -59.50 -52.55 31.70
CA ASN A 17 -58.29 -53.13 32.26
C ASN A 17 -57.65 -54.09 31.24
N ALA A 18 -56.65 -53.60 30.51
CA ALA A 18 -55.67 -54.47 29.87
C ALA A 18 -54.43 -54.55 30.78
N ALA A 19 -54.17 -55.74 31.31
CA ALA A 19 -52.98 -56.01 32.11
C ALA A 19 -51.71 -55.73 31.29
N ALA A 20 -50.85 -54.86 31.82
CA ALA A 20 -49.57 -54.52 31.19
C ALA A 20 -48.62 -55.74 31.16
N PRO A 21 -47.89 -55.98 30.05
CA PRO A 21 -46.78 -56.91 30.06
C PRO A 21 -45.69 -56.39 31.01
N LYS A 22 -45.36 -57.19 32.03
CA LYS A 22 -44.21 -56.97 32.92
C LYS A 22 -42.92 -57.11 32.11
N ASN A 23 -42.37 -56.00 31.62
CA ASN A 23 -40.94 -55.69 31.42
C ASN A 23 -40.72 -54.58 30.37
N LEU A 24 -41.19 -53.36 30.65
CA LEU A 24 -40.70 -52.18 29.93
C LEU A 24 -40.12 -51.20 30.95
N LYS A 25 -38.78 -51.09 30.95
CA LYS A 25 -38.05 -50.05 31.68
C LYS A 25 -38.57 -48.70 31.17
N ARG A 26 -39.04 -47.87 32.12
CA ARG A 26 -39.40 -46.47 31.89
C ARG A 26 -38.15 -45.75 31.36
N ILE A 27 -38.13 -45.46 30.06
CA ILE A 27 -37.15 -44.52 29.50
C ILE A 27 -37.51 -43.17 30.09
N ALA A 28 -36.66 -42.66 30.98
CA ALA A 28 -36.78 -41.30 31.47
C ALA A 28 -36.70 -40.37 30.26
N SER A 29 -37.65 -39.45 30.13
CA SER A 29 -37.52 -38.31 29.24
C SER A 29 -36.17 -37.66 29.52
N PRO A 30 -35.31 -37.42 28.51
CA PRO A 30 -34.05 -36.75 28.77
C PRO A 30 -34.36 -35.39 29.38
N LYS A 31 -33.79 -35.11 30.56
CA LYS A 31 -33.67 -33.73 31.03
C LYS A 31 -33.01 -32.93 29.90
N PRO A 32 -33.48 -31.70 29.58
CA PRO A 32 -32.71 -30.83 28.71
C PRO A 32 -31.29 -30.74 29.29
N PRO A 33 -30.24 -30.93 28.47
CA PRO A 33 -28.87 -30.85 28.95
C PRO A 33 -28.68 -29.48 29.59
N THR A 34 -28.36 -29.46 30.88
CA THR A 34 -27.82 -28.30 31.55
C THR A 34 -26.45 -28.04 30.93
N PHE A 35 -26.41 -27.26 29.86
CA PHE A 35 -25.15 -26.78 29.31
C PHE A 35 -24.46 -25.93 30.38
N ALA A 36 -23.16 -26.18 30.60
CA ALA A 36 -22.37 -25.31 31.46
C ALA A 36 -22.41 -23.88 30.88
N ALA A 37 -22.60 -22.91 31.76
CA ALA A 37 -22.67 -21.50 31.38
C ALA A 37 -21.27 -20.98 31.03
N CYS A 38 -21.16 -20.10 30.04
CA CYS A 38 -19.85 -19.66 29.54
C CYS A 38 -19.05 -18.88 30.59
N VAL A 39 -17.73 -19.11 30.58
CA VAL A 39 -16.75 -18.31 31.33
C VAL A 39 -16.36 -17.04 30.57
N ALA A 40 -15.91 -16.02 31.29
CA ALA A 40 -15.43 -14.78 30.68
C ALA A 40 -14.23 -15.05 29.75
N GLY A 41 -14.18 -14.35 28.62
CA GLY A 41 -13.08 -14.47 27.66
C GLY A 41 -11.73 -14.09 28.27
N THR A 42 -10.71 -14.87 27.96
CA THR A 42 -9.35 -14.71 28.49
C THR A 42 -8.32 -14.42 27.41
N SER A 43 -8.62 -14.73 26.14
CA SER A 43 -7.71 -14.49 25.04
C SER A 43 -7.45 -13.00 24.80
N GLN A 44 -6.21 -12.70 24.43
CA GLN A 44 -5.73 -11.36 24.11
C GLN A 44 -4.84 -11.40 22.87
N THR A 45 -4.83 -10.32 22.09
CA THR A 45 -3.91 -10.12 20.97
C THR A 45 -3.61 -8.62 20.78
N ASP A 46 -2.67 -8.29 19.89
CA ASP A 46 -2.33 -6.91 19.54
C ASP A 46 -2.54 -6.61 18.07
N LEU A 47 -3.24 -5.52 17.81
CA LEU A 47 -3.11 -4.79 16.56
C LEU A 47 -1.86 -3.91 16.65
N LYS A 48 -0.81 -4.19 15.85
CA LYS A 48 0.55 -3.66 16.05
C LYS A 48 1.40 -3.47 14.79
N VAL A 49 0.79 -3.45 13.60
CA VAL A 49 1.51 -3.32 12.32
C VAL A 49 1.99 -1.89 12.04
N ASN A 50 1.34 -0.87 12.61
CA ASN A 50 1.65 0.54 12.41
C ASN A 50 2.27 1.18 13.67
N ASN A 51 2.26 2.51 13.76
CA ASN A 51 2.80 3.24 14.91
C ASN A 51 1.91 3.15 16.16
N VAL A 52 0.86 2.33 16.15
CA VAL A 52 0.02 2.01 17.31
C VAL A 52 0.19 0.55 17.68
N ARG A 53 0.28 0.27 18.98
CA ARG A 53 0.07 -1.08 19.51
C ARG A 53 -1.13 -1.09 20.43
N ALA A 54 -2.24 -1.63 19.94
CA ALA A 54 -3.53 -1.67 20.64
C ALA A 54 -3.89 -3.11 21.02
N ARG A 55 -4.03 -3.37 22.32
CA ARG A 55 -4.49 -4.67 22.80
C ARG A 55 -5.99 -4.88 22.59
N LEU A 56 -6.36 -6.08 22.19
CA LEU A 56 -7.75 -6.54 22.04
C LEU A 56 -8.00 -7.73 22.98
N LEU A 57 -9.19 -7.79 23.59
CA LEU A 57 -9.60 -8.87 24.49
C LEU A 57 -10.95 -9.46 24.05
N MET A 58 -11.19 -10.71 24.46
CA MET A 58 -12.41 -11.46 24.16
C MET A 58 -13.58 -11.22 25.14
N GLY A 59 -13.50 -10.19 25.99
CA GLY A 59 -14.52 -9.86 26.99
C GLY A 59 -15.40 -8.66 26.63
N GLY A 60 -15.33 -8.14 25.40
CA GLY A 60 -15.99 -6.87 25.01
C GLY A 60 -15.16 -5.62 25.33
N ASP A 61 -14.12 -5.78 26.15
CA ASP A 61 -13.14 -4.78 26.54
C ASP A 61 -11.95 -4.75 25.58
N MET A 62 -11.24 -3.63 25.57
CA MET A 62 -10.07 -3.39 24.72
C MET A 62 -9.09 -2.42 25.38
N TRP A 63 -7.87 -2.41 24.87
CA TRP A 63 -6.82 -1.42 25.16
C TRP A 63 -6.11 -1.53 26.51
N TRP A 64 -6.28 -2.63 27.24
CA TRP A 64 -5.61 -2.93 28.51
C TRP A 64 -5.26 -4.42 28.61
N ASP A 65 -4.76 -4.90 29.75
CA ASP A 65 -4.36 -6.30 29.93
C ASP A 65 -5.30 -7.15 30.81
N GLY A 66 -6.42 -6.59 31.28
CA GLY A 66 -7.30 -7.26 32.24
C GLY A 66 -6.82 -7.20 33.69
N LYS A 67 -5.65 -6.58 33.96
CA LYS A 67 -4.94 -6.57 35.25
C LYS A 67 -4.40 -5.18 35.58
N ASN A 68 -5.17 -4.13 35.25
CA ASN A 68 -4.87 -2.75 35.59
C ASN A 68 -3.61 -2.17 34.92
N VAL A 69 -3.22 -2.71 33.75
CA VAL A 69 -2.13 -2.13 32.93
C VAL A 69 -2.69 -1.69 31.58
N PRO A 70 -2.52 -0.41 31.20
CA PRO A 70 -2.99 0.11 29.94
C PRO A 70 -2.10 -0.35 28.77
N LYS A 71 -2.70 -0.57 27.60
CA LYS A 71 -2.10 -1.22 26.43
C LYS A 71 -2.57 -0.61 25.09
N TYR A 72 -2.84 0.70 25.06
CA TYR A 72 -2.96 1.48 23.83
C TYR A 72 -1.71 2.36 23.65
N ILE A 73 -0.63 1.75 23.18
CA ILE A 73 0.70 2.36 23.18
C ILE A 73 0.92 3.12 21.87
N VAL A 74 1.11 4.44 21.98
CA VAL A 74 1.45 5.32 20.84
C VAL A 74 2.47 6.37 21.33
N PRO A 75 3.62 6.54 20.66
CA PRO A 75 4.11 5.75 19.53
C PRO A 75 4.41 4.31 19.94
N ASN A 76 4.28 3.39 18.98
CA ASN A 76 4.68 2.00 19.15
C ASN A 76 6.21 1.93 19.25
N VAL A 77 6.72 1.37 20.35
CA VAL A 77 8.16 1.31 20.65
C VAL A 77 8.67 -0.12 20.66
N ALA A 78 9.96 -0.29 20.38
CA ALA A 78 10.63 -1.57 20.44
C ALA A 78 10.64 -2.13 21.88
N PRO A 79 10.67 -3.47 22.06
CA PRO A 79 10.77 -4.09 23.39
C PRO A 79 11.91 -3.49 24.23
N GLY A 80 11.62 -3.14 25.48
CA GLY A 80 12.58 -2.56 26.42
C GLY A 80 12.65 -1.02 26.42
N GLN A 81 11.99 -0.34 25.48
CA GLN A 81 11.81 1.11 25.51
C GLN A 81 10.66 1.51 26.45
N LYS A 82 10.66 2.77 26.92
CA LYS A 82 9.58 3.30 27.78
C LYS A 82 8.28 3.35 26.98
N GLU A 83 7.29 2.58 27.42
CA GLU A 83 5.94 2.55 26.83
C GLU A 83 5.05 3.56 27.55
N VAL A 84 4.37 4.42 26.80
CA VAL A 84 3.36 5.37 27.31
C VAL A 84 2.04 5.04 26.62
N SER A 85 0.95 4.92 27.39
CA SER A 85 -0.38 4.64 26.84
C SER A 85 -1.14 5.93 26.61
N SER A 86 -1.90 6.04 25.51
CA SER A 86 -2.80 7.18 25.29
C SER A 86 -4.24 6.94 25.77
N ILE A 87 -4.59 5.70 26.06
CA ILE A 87 -5.91 5.28 26.55
C ILE A 87 -5.69 4.20 27.61
N PHE A 88 -6.46 4.24 28.71
CA PHE A 88 -6.38 3.20 29.72
C PHE A 88 -7.14 1.95 29.31
N ALA A 89 -8.44 2.09 29.05
CA ALA A 89 -9.32 1.01 28.66
C ALA A 89 -10.49 1.50 27.78
N GLY A 90 -11.10 0.56 27.04
CA GLY A 90 -12.33 0.81 26.30
C GLY A 90 -13.27 -0.40 26.32
N GLY A 91 -14.53 -0.19 25.96
CA GLY A 91 -15.57 -1.21 25.98
C GLY A 91 -16.78 -0.87 25.12
N LEU A 92 -17.55 -1.89 24.76
CA LEU A 92 -18.76 -1.75 23.94
C LEU A 92 -20.02 -1.85 24.81
N TRP A 93 -20.92 -0.88 24.67
CA TRP A 93 -22.21 -0.89 25.35
C TRP A 93 -23.34 -0.90 24.33
N VAL A 94 -24.32 -1.78 24.52
CA VAL A 94 -25.54 -1.83 23.72
C VAL A 94 -26.74 -1.89 24.65
N ALA A 95 -27.75 -1.08 24.40
CA ALA A 95 -28.98 -1.09 25.17
C ALA A 95 -30.18 -0.71 24.32
N GLY A 96 -31.36 -1.18 24.70
CA GLY A 96 -32.63 -0.86 24.05
C GLY A 96 -33.82 -1.22 24.94
N LYS A 97 -35.02 -0.92 24.45
CA LYS A 97 -36.28 -1.22 25.14
C LYS A 97 -37.08 -2.26 24.39
N ASP A 98 -37.57 -3.28 25.09
CA ASP A 98 -38.53 -4.21 24.52
C ASP A 98 -39.91 -3.55 24.30
N ALA A 99 -40.85 -4.29 23.71
CA ALA A 99 -42.20 -3.81 23.42
C ALA A 99 -42.99 -3.39 24.68
N THR A 100 -42.61 -3.87 25.86
CA THR A 100 -43.24 -3.51 27.16
C THR A 100 -42.54 -2.35 27.85
N GLY A 101 -41.41 -1.88 27.31
CA GLY A 101 -40.62 -0.77 27.82
C GLY A 101 -39.51 -1.18 28.79
N ASN A 102 -39.28 -2.49 29.02
CA ASN A 102 -38.16 -2.93 29.86
C ASN A 102 -36.84 -2.70 29.13
N ILE A 103 -35.81 -2.34 29.89
CA ILE A 103 -34.48 -2.09 29.35
C ILE A 103 -33.72 -3.41 29.29
N LYS A 104 -33.22 -3.75 28.10
CA LYS A 104 -32.19 -4.77 27.89
C LYS A 104 -30.87 -4.08 27.61
N VAL A 105 -29.80 -4.52 28.27
CA VAL A 105 -28.49 -3.88 28.17
C VAL A 105 -27.38 -4.92 28.33
N ALA A 106 -26.33 -4.78 27.52
CA ALA A 106 -25.07 -5.48 27.65
C ALA A 106 -23.95 -4.43 27.68
N ILE A 107 -23.16 -4.40 28.75
CA ILE A 107 -22.06 -3.44 28.91
C ILE A 107 -20.72 -4.14 29.13
N THR A 108 -19.65 -3.39 28.88
CA THR A 108 -18.32 -3.80 29.29
C THR A 108 -17.50 -2.59 29.73
N THR A 109 -16.85 -2.71 30.89
CA THR A 109 -15.86 -1.77 31.43
C THR A 109 -14.61 -2.56 31.85
N TYR A 110 -14.09 -2.41 33.08
CA TYR A 110 -12.92 -3.13 33.60
C TYR A 110 -13.18 -4.59 33.99
N ARG A 111 -14.37 -5.14 33.73
CA ARG A 111 -14.80 -6.49 34.14
C ARG A 111 -14.66 -6.82 35.64
N THR A 112 -14.33 -5.85 36.50
CA THR A 112 -14.21 -5.98 37.95
C THR A 112 -15.56 -6.30 38.61
N ASN A 113 -16.64 -5.79 38.02
CA ASN A 113 -18.02 -6.01 38.47
C ASN A 113 -18.73 -7.12 37.68
N GLY A 114 -17.99 -7.95 36.93
CA GLY A 114 -18.53 -9.03 36.11
C GLY A 114 -18.43 -8.79 34.61
N THR A 115 -19.10 -9.63 33.82
CA THR A 115 -19.18 -9.55 32.35
C THR A 115 -20.61 -9.73 31.86
N ASP A 116 -20.92 -9.07 30.75
CA ASP A 116 -22.15 -9.26 29.96
C ASP A 116 -21.82 -9.70 28.52
N MET A 117 -20.55 -9.96 28.22
CA MET A 117 -20.10 -10.38 26.89
C MET A 117 -19.23 -11.64 27.03
N TRP A 118 -19.43 -12.58 26.10
CA TRP A 118 -18.73 -13.87 26.04
C TRP A 118 -18.21 -14.17 24.64
N PRO A 119 -17.16 -14.98 24.52
CA PRO A 119 -16.64 -15.39 23.21
C PRO A 119 -17.63 -16.21 22.38
N GLY A 120 -17.59 -16.00 21.06
CA GLY A 120 -18.22 -16.87 20.08
C GLY A 120 -19.60 -16.44 19.61
N PRO A 121 -20.11 -17.12 18.57
CA PRO A 121 -21.40 -16.85 17.97
C PRO A 121 -22.57 -17.38 18.81
N LEU A 122 -23.75 -16.85 18.51
CA LEU A 122 -25.04 -17.39 18.95
C LEU A 122 -25.56 -18.39 17.91
N ASP A 123 -26.33 -19.39 18.33
CA ASP A 123 -27.07 -20.28 17.44
C ASP A 123 -28.33 -19.61 16.85
N GLU A 124 -29.13 -20.33 16.05
CA GLU A 124 -30.36 -19.80 15.44
C GLU A 124 -31.42 -19.38 16.45
N ASN A 125 -31.36 -19.89 17.68
CA ASN A 125 -32.28 -19.54 18.77
C ASN A 125 -31.72 -18.42 19.66
N GLY A 126 -30.59 -17.81 19.28
CA GLY A 126 -29.98 -16.73 20.06
C GLY A 126 -29.31 -17.21 21.36
N ALA A 127 -28.86 -18.47 21.42
CA ALA A 127 -28.19 -19.05 22.58
C ALA A 127 -26.74 -19.47 22.27
N SER A 128 -25.92 -19.61 23.32
CA SER A 128 -24.59 -20.20 23.24
C SER A 128 -24.33 -21.13 24.43
N ASN A 129 -23.17 -21.80 24.44
CA ASN A 129 -22.76 -22.67 25.53
C ASN A 129 -21.24 -22.70 25.70
N ASP A 130 -20.77 -23.19 26.85
CA ASP A 130 -19.35 -23.20 27.22
C ASP A 130 -18.43 -23.89 26.19
N THR A 131 -18.92 -24.90 25.46
CA THR A 131 -18.15 -25.53 24.39
C THR A 131 -17.93 -24.60 23.20
N ILE A 132 -18.93 -23.78 22.84
CA ILE A 132 -18.77 -22.76 21.80
C ILE A 132 -17.85 -21.66 22.30
N CYS A 133 -18.09 -21.14 23.51
CA CYS A 133 -17.29 -20.06 24.08
C CYS A 133 -15.80 -20.42 24.20
N SER A 134 -15.46 -21.60 24.74
CA SER A 134 -14.07 -22.06 24.84
C SER A 134 -13.39 -22.26 23.48
N LYS A 135 -14.13 -22.69 22.46
CA LYS A 135 -13.61 -22.80 21.09
C LYS A 135 -13.40 -21.45 20.44
N TRP A 136 -14.23 -20.46 20.74
CA TRP A 136 -14.18 -19.13 20.13
C TRP A 136 -13.46 -18.07 20.96
N ASP A 137 -12.98 -18.38 22.17
CA ASP A 137 -12.09 -17.53 22.96
C ASP A 137 -10.71 -17.41 22.30
N ARG A 138 -10.65 -16.80 21.11
CA ARG A 138 -9.47 -16.60 20.27
C ARG A 138 -9.71 -15.53 19.21
N PHE A 139 -8.60 -15.12 18.60
CA PHE A 139 -8.59 -14.19 17.47
C PHE A 139 -8.09 -14.88 16.20
N PHE A 140 -8.54 -14.39 15.05
CA PHE A 140 -8.09 -14.83 13.74
C PHE A 140 -7.42 -13.65 13.04
N GLU A 141 -6.12 -13.78 12.74
CA GLU A 141 -5.29 -12.70 12.21
C GLU A 141 -4.86 -13.00 10.78
N VAL A 142 -4.76 -11.97 9.96
CA VAL A 142 -4.15 -12.01 8.63
C VAL A 142 -3.44 -10.70 8.33
N PHE A 143 -2.32 -10.79 7.61
CA PHE A 143 -1.53 -9.64 7.14
C PHE A 143 -1.74 -9.41 5.65
N SER A 144 -1.57 -8.16 5.19
CA SER A 144 -1.64 -7.83 3.75
C SER A 144 -0.61 -8.63 2.94
N GLU A 145 0.58 -8.86 3.49
CA GLU A 145 1.64 -9.65 2.85
C GLU A 145 1.22 -11.10 2.57
N ASP A 146 0.47 -11.73 3.50
CA ASP A 146 -0.08 -13.08 3.31
C ASP A 146 -1.09 -13.08 2.15
N ILE A 147 -1.99 -12.10 2.12
CA ILE A 147 -3.01 -11.95 1.08
C ILE A 147 -2.37 -11.69 -0.29
N GLU A 148 -1.41 -10.78 -0.35
CA GLU A 148 -0.70 -10.41 -1.59
C GLU A 148 0.13 -11.58 -2.14
N SER A 149 0.80 -12.34 -1.25
CA SER A 149 1.52 -13.54 -1.67
C SER A 149 0.58 -14.61 -2.22
N HIS A 150 -0.55 -14.85 -1.54
CA HIS A 150 -1.59 -15.77 -2.02
C HIS A 150 -2.13 -15.38 -3.39
N LYS A 151 -2.59 -14.12 -3.54
CA LYS A 151 -3.14 -13.61 -4.82
C LYS A 151 -2.13 -13.77 -5.96
N ARG A 152 -0.86 -13.39 -5.70
CA ARG A 152 0.23 -13.52 -6.68
C ARG A 152 0.45 -14.96 -7.10
N LEU A 153 0.51 -15.90 -6.16
CA LEU A 153 0.77 -17.32 -6.47
C LEU A 153 -0.42 -17.96 -7.20
N TYR A 154 -1.64 -17.62 -6.80
CA TYR A 154 -2.85 -18.03 -7.51
C TYR A 154 -2.84 -17.51 -8.95
N ASP A 155 -2.67 -16.20 -9.16
CA ASP A 155 -2.70 -15.61 -10.50
C ASP A 155 -1.56 -16.15 -11.39
N LEU A 156 -0.40 -16.45 -10.81
CA LEU A 156 0.71 -17.13 -11.51
C LEU A 156 0.32 -18.55 -11.95
N SER A 157 -0.36 -19.33 -11.10
CA SER A 157 -0.82 -20.67 -11.47
C SER A 157 -1.83 -20.65 -12.62
N ILE A 158 -2.75 -19.67 -12.62
CA ILE A 158 -3.71 -19.47 -13.70
C ILE A 158 -2.98 -19.10 -14.99
N LYS A 159 -2.05 -18.15 -14.91
CA LYS A 159 -1.26 -17.68 -16.07
C LYS A 159 -0.42 -18.80 -16.69
N ASN A 160 0.17 -19.66 -15.86
CA ASN A 160 1.05 -20.74 -16.31
C ASN A 160 0.28 -22.03 -16.64
N GLY A 161 -1.04 -22.07 -16.43
CA GLY A 161 -1.84 -23.29 -16.58
C GLY A 161 -1.43 -24.41 -15.62
N THR A 162 -0.83 -24.07 -14.48
CA THR A 162 -0.39 -25.03 -13.46
C THR A 162 -1.41 -25.14 -12.33
N LYS A 163 -1.37 -26.25 -11.58
CA LYS A 163 -2.22 -26.43 -10.40
C LYS A 163 -1.73 -25.52 -9.26
N TYR A 164 -2.63 -24.77 -8.65
CA TYR A 164 -2.35 -24.07 -7.39
C TYR A 164 -2.34 -25.06 -6.22
N ASN A 165 -1.23 -25.16 -5.48
CA ASN A 165 -1.12 -26.16 -4.41
C ASN A 165 -1.55 -25.59 -3.06
N LEU A 166 -2.14 -26.46 -2.24
CA LEU A 166 -2.61 -26.10 -0.90
C LEU A 166 -1.48 -25.62 0.02
N ASP A 167 -0.27 -26.16 -0.16
CA ASP A 167 0.92 -25.83 0.63
C ASP A 167 1.49 -24.44 0.27
N ASP A 168 1.11 -23.88 -0.88
CA ASP A 168 1.50 -22.54 -1.33
C ASP A 168 0.64 -21.43 -0.71
N ILE A 169 -0.45 -21.78 -0.01
CA ILE A 169 -1.35 -20.81 0.63
C ILE A 169 -0.82 -20.44 2.03
N PRO A 170 -0.57 -19.15 2.32
CA PRO A 170 -0.19 -18.69 3.66
C PRO A 170 -1.20 -19.11 4.72
N LYS A 171 -0.71 -19.53 5.89
CA LYS A 171 -1.55 -20.13 6.95
C LYS A 171 -2.71 -19.23 7.39
N ASN A 172 -2.48 -17.93 7.48
CA ASN A 172 -3.48 -16.97 7.94
C ASN A 172 -4.61 -16.76 6.91
N VAL A 173 -4.29 -16.91 5.62
CA VAL A 173 -5.28 -16.95 4.53
C VAL A 173 -5.98 -18.31 4.56
N LYS A 174 -5.22 -19.42 4.51
CA LYS A 174 -5.75 -20.79 4.47
C LYS A 174 -6.80 -21.05 5.55
N TYR A 175 -6.55 -20.59 6.77
CA TYR A 175 -7.39 -20.86 7.94
C TYR A 175 -8.24 -19.66 8.38
N TRP A 176 -8.44 -18.67 7.51
CA TRP A 176 -9.34 -17.55 7.79
C TRP A 176 -10.77 -18.07 8.06
N PRO A 177 -11.50 -17.60 9.08
CA PRO A 177 -12.84 -18.08 9.41
C PRO A 177 -13.91 -17.50 8.46
N GLY A 178 -13.63 -17.50 7.16
CA GLY A 178 -14.63 -17.19 6.12
C GLY A 178 -15.70 -18.28 6.05
N LYS A 179 -16.87 -17.92 5.52
CA LYS A 179 -18.03 -18.80 5.44
C LYS A 179 -17.67 -20.14 4.80
N ASN A 180 -18.00 -21.25 5.47
CA ASN A 180 -17.78 -22.61 4.95
C ASN A 180 -16.34 -22.97 4.54
N ASN A 181 -15.31 -22.34 5.13
CA ASN A 181 -13.92 -22.67 4.83
C ASN A 181 -13.60 -24.17 5.03
N PRO A 182 -13.27 -24.94 3.97
CA PRO A 182 -13.02 -26.37 4.08
C PRO A 182 -11.75 -26.72 4.87
N TYR A 183 -10.80 -25.79 4.98
CA TYR A 183 -9.51 -26.01 5.64
C TYR A 183 -9.52 -25.63 7.11
N PHE A 184 -10.52 -24.87 7.58
CA PHE A 184 -10.56 -24.34 8.94
C PHE A 184 -10.42 -25.42 10.02
N TYR A 185 -11.11 -26.56 9.83
CA TYR A 185 -11.11 -27.67 10.78
C TYR A 185 -9.70 -28.25 10.99
N GLU A 186 -8.85 -28.27 9.96
CA GLU A 186 -7.49 -28.83 10.03
C GLU A 186 -6.65 -28.19 11.14
N LYS A 187 -6.79 -26.86 11.32
CA LYS A 187 -6.01 -26.10 12.32
C LYS A 187 -6.71 -26.01 13.67
N TYR A 188 -8.01 -25.73 13.67
CA TYR A 188 -8.72 -25.37 14.91
C TYR A 188 -9.51 -26.50 15.54
N LEU A 189 -9.70 -27.63 14.83
CA LEU A 189 -10.36 -28.83 15.33
C LEU A 189 -11.82 -28.61 15.79
N PHE A 190 -12.50 -27.63 15.17
CA PHE A 190 -13.95 -27.45 15.30
C PHE A 190 -14.55 -26.88 14.02
N GLN A 191 -15.85 -27.10 13.83
CA GLN A 191 -16.59 -26.68 12.63
C GLN A 191 -17.03 -25.22 12.75
N LEU A 192 -16.96 -24.48 11.64
CA LEU A 192 -17.58 -23.16 11.56
C LEU A 192 -19.11 -23.27 11.62
N PRO A 193 -19.81 -22.26 12.15
CA PRO A 193 -21.26 -22.17 12.07
C PRO A 193 -21.72 -22.26 10.61
N VAL A 194 -22.71 -23.12 10.35
CA VAL A 194 -23.28 -23.34 9.01
C VAL A 194 -24.45 -22.38 8.73
N ALA A 195 -24.94 -21.68 9.76
CA ALA A 195 -26.02 -20.71 9.63
C ALA A 195 -25.60 -19.52 8.73
N ASN A 196 -26.57 -18.99 7.96
CA ASN A 196 -26.38 -17.87 7.02
C ASN A 196 -26.09 -16.50 7.69
N GLN A 197 -25.62 -16.47 8.95
CA GLN A 197 -25.31 -15.24 9.69
C GLN A 197 -24.11 -14.47 9.12
N GLY A 198 -23.35 -15.10 8.22
CA GLY A 198 -22.05 -14.61 7.75
C GLY A 198 -20.97 -14.80 8.82
N LEU A 199 -19.71 -14.84 8.40
CA LEU A 199 -18.55 -14.89 9.30
C LEU A 199 -17.53 -13.82 8.86
N ALA A 200 -16.23 -14.09 9.01
CA ALA A 200 -15.24 -13.11 8.63
C ALA A 200 -15.33 -12.77 7.13
N PRO A 201 -15.26 -11.48 6.77
CA PRO A 201 -15.39 -11.02 5.39
C PRO A 201 -14.27 -11.57 4.51
N PHE A 202 -14.62 -11.84 3.25
CA PHE A 202 -13.71 -12.30 2.20
C PHE A 202 -14.19 -11.85 0.83
N PHE A 203 -13.26 -11.78 -0.11
CA PHE A 203 -13.55 -11.68 -1.53
C PHE A 203 -13.76 -13.09 -2.09
N ASP A 204 -14.97 -13.31 -2.58
CA ASP A 204 -15.40 -14.51 -3.30
C ASP A 204 -15.10 -14.34 -4.80
N LYS A 205 -14.14 -15.10 -5.31
CA LYS A 205 -13.65 -14.96 -6.69
C LYS A 205 -14.51 -15.71 -7.70
N ASP A 206 -15.10 -16.84 -7.33
CA ASP A 206 -15.89 -17.70 -8.22
C ASP A 206 -17.41 -17.54 -8.03
N GLY A 207 -17.83 -16.83 -6.98
CA GLY A 207 -19.21 -16.41 -6.74
C GLY A 207 -20.08 -17.48 -6.09
N ASP A 208 -19.47 -18.47 -5.42
CA ASP A 208 -20.18 -19.59 -4.80
C ASP A 208 -20.58 -19.36 -3.32
N ASP A 209 -20.22 -18.20 -2.75
CA ASP A 209 -20.45 -17.79 -1.35
C ASP A 209 -19.79 -18.74 -0.32
N ILE A 210 -18.72 -19.43 -0.72
CA ILE A 210 -17.88 -20.29 0.12
C ILE A 210 -16.46 -19.74 0.12
N TYR A 211 -15.86 -19.57 1.29
CA TYR A 211 -14.46 -19.15 1.37
C TYR A 211 -13.54 -20.34 1.05
N ASN A 212 -13.05 -20.39 -0.19
CA ASN A 212 -12.09 -21.38 -0.65
C ASN A 212 -10.82 -20.73 -1.24
N PRO A 213 -9.72 -20.64 -0.48
CA PRO A 213 -8.49 -20.04 -0.99
C PRO A 213 -7.83 -20.86 -2.12
N LEU A 214 -8.19 -22.13 -2.36
CA LEU A 214 -7.73 -22.82 -3.60
C LEU A 214 -8.41 -22.25 -4.86
N ASN A 215 -9.59 -21.66 -4.73
CA ASN A 215 -10.31 -21.02 -5.83
C ASN A 215 -9.94 -19.53 -6.00
N GLY A 216 -9.03 -19.02 -5.15
CA GLY A 216 -8.47 -17.67 -5.25
C GLY A 216 -9.15 -16.65 -4.34
N ASP A 217 -9.94 -17.11 -3.37
CA ASP A 217 -10.58 -16.28 -2.37
C ASP A 217 -9.61 -15.79 -1.31
N TYR A 218 -9.82 -14.57 -0.83
CA TYR A 218 -8.96 -13.98 0.19
C TYR A 218 -9.71 -13.09 1.17
N PRO A 219 -9.20 -12.93 2.41
CA PRO A 219 -9.79 -12.03 3.39
C PRO A 219 -9.84 -10.58 2.91
N THR A 220 -10.92 -9.87 3.26
CA THR A 220 -11.10 -8.45 2.92
C THR A 220 -11.74 -7.67 4.06
N LEU A 221 -11.74 -6.35 3.94
CA LEU A 221 -12.66 -5.49 4.66
C LEU A 221 -14.09 -5.65 4.09
N PRO A 222 -15.13 -5.45 4.91
CA PRO A 222 -16.50 -5.42 4.43
C PRO A 222 -16.71 -4.30 3.40
N ASN A 223 -17.43 -4.58 2.33
CA ASN A 223 -17.85 -3.58 1.34
C ASN A 223 -19.26 -3.93 0.84
N GLU A 224 -20.23 -3.03 1.02
CA GLU A 224 -21.64 -3.24 0.64
C GLU A 224 -21.85 -3.55 -0.85
N SER A 225 -20.89 -3.19 -1.71
CA SER A 225 -21.03 -3.30 -3.17
C SER A 225 -20.16 -4.39 -3.82
N ASN A 226 -19.26 -5.04 -3.07
CA ASN A 226 -18.16 -5.87 -3.61
C ASN A 226 -17.35 -5.23 -4.76
N SER A 227 -17.56 -3.94 -5.08
CA SER A 227 -16.95 -3.27 -6.22
C SER A 227 -15.49 -2.87 -5.96
N CYS A 228 -15.00 -3.13 -4.74
CA CYS A 228 -13.66 -2.79 -4.31
C CYS A 228 -13.21 -3.71 -3.15
N PRO A 229 -12.66 -4.90 -3.44
CA PRO A 229 -12.14 -5.80 -2.41
C PRO A 229 -10.82 -5.25 -1.84
N VAL A 230 -10.90 -4.55 -0.72
CA VAL A 230 -9.73 -3.97 -0.03
C VAL A 230 -9.45 -4.75 1.24
N TYR A 231 -8.19 -4.80 1.65
CA TYR A 231 -7.72 -5.40 2.90
C TYR A 231 -6.70 -4.46 3.56
N ALA A 232 -6.58 -4.54 4.88
CA ALA A 232 -5.61 -3.77 5.66
C ALA A 232 -4.29 -4.50 5.85
N ASP A 233 -3.27 -3.80 6.36
CA ASP A 233 -1.95 -4.39 6.59
C ASP A 233 -1.94 -5.43 7.70
N GLN A 234 -2.83 -5.24 8.68
CA GLN A 234 -3.17 -6.25 9.66
C GLN A 234 -4.68 -6.21 9.91
N MET A 235 -5.32 -7.38 9.88
CA MET A 235 -6.73 -7.55 10.18
C MET A 235 -6.89 -8.65 11.22
N ILE A 236 -7.68 -8.38 12.26
CA ILE A 236 -7.94 -9.29 13.37
C ILE A 236 -9.45 -9.43 13.54
N TYR A 237 -9.95 -10.64 13.31
CA TYR A 237 -11.35 -11.00 13.44
C TYR A 237 -11.63 -11.74 14.75
N SER A 238 -12.77 -11.44 15.37
CA SER A 238 -13.32 -12.20 16.51
C SER A 238 -14.84 -12.07 16.59
N ILE A 239 -15.48 -12.92 17.40
CA ILE A 239 -16.93 -12.88 17.65
C ILE A 239 -17.16 -12.88 19.15
N ILE A 240 -18.05 -12.02 19.64
CA ILE A 240 -18.56 -12.03 21.00
C ILE A 240 -20.10 -12.01 20.99
N ASN A 241 -20.73 -12.35 22.10
CA ASN A 241 -22.18 -12.30 22.28
C ASN A 241 -22.59 -11.99 23.72
N ASP A 242 -23.86 -11.60 23.93
CA ASP A 242 -24.40 -11.31 25.27
C ASP A 242 -25.36 -12.39 25.82
N ALA A 243 -25.61 -13.49 25.11
CA ALA A 243 -26.63 -14.49 25.52
C ALA A 243 -26.03 -15.86 25.88
N ALA A 244 -24.82 -15.87 26.45
CA ALA A 244 -24.10 -17.09 26.81
C ALA A 244 -24.08 -17.40 28.32
N ASN A 245 -24.41 -16.42 29.17
CA ASN A 245 -24.56 -16.58 30.62
C ASN A 245 -25.37 -15.39 31.18
N VAL A 246 -25.59 -15.37 32.49
CA VAL A 246 -26.27 -14.26 33.19
C VAL A 246 -25.38 -13.02 33.18
N HIS A 247 -25.97 -11.88 32.82
CA HIS A 247 -25.30 -10.58 32.87
C HIS A 247 -24.95 -10.24 34.32
N SER A 248 -23.66 -10.09 34.62
CA SER A 248 -23.20 -9.76 35.97
C SER A 248 -22.82 -8.29 36.11
N ALA A 249 -22.38 -7.65 35.03
CA ALA A 249 -21.92 -6.27 35.04
C ALA A 249 -23.10 -5.28 35.01
N SER A 250 -24.17 -5.60 34.28
CA SER A 250 -25.45 -4.86 34.31
C SER A 250 -26.42 -5.29 35.43
N LYS A 251 -26.04 -6.26 36.26
CA LYS A 251 -26.81 -6.86 37.39
C LYS A 251 -28.06 -7.63 36.99
N GLY A 252 -27.90 -8.64 36.13
CA GLY A 252 -28.90 -9.68 35.89
C GLY A 252 -30.03 -9.27 34.95
N THR A 253 -29.79 -8.30 34.06
CA THR A 253 -30.75 -7.99 33.00
C THR A 253 -30.92 -9.16 32.05
N GLU A 254 -32.12 -9.33 31.52
CA GLU A 254 -32.34 -10.26 30.41
C GLU A 254 -31.43 -9.89 29.23
N PRO A 255 -30.78 -10.88 28.59
CA PRO A 255 -29.90 -10.63 27.47
C PRO A 255 -30.67 -10.03 26.28
N ILE A 256 -29.94 -9.27 25.46
CA ILE A 256 -30.41 -8.72 24.20
C ILE A 256 -30.54 -9.84 23.17
N HIS A 257 -29.71 -10.88 23.26
CA HIS A 257 -29.49 -11.90 22.22
C HIS A 257 -28.79 -11.30 21.01
N LEU A 258 -27.70 -10.58 21.28
CA LEU A 258 -26.86 -9.90 20.32
C LEU A 258 -25.56 -10.68 20.11
N GLU A 259 -25.26 -10.99 18.84
CA GLU A 259 -23.93 -11.39 18.40
C GLU A 259 -23.21 -10.18 17.79
N ILE A 260 -21.96 -9.96 18.17
CA ILE A 260 -21.10 -8.89 17.64
C ILE A 260 -19.89 -9.54 16.95
N GLN A 261 -19.88 -9.49 15.63
CA GLN A 261 -18.71 -9.89 14.84
C GLN A 261 -17.80 -8.67 14.66
N LYS A 262 -16.56 -8.79 15.13
CA LYS A 262 -15.59 -7.70 15.25
C LYS A 262 -14.45 -7.89 14.28
N LEU A 263 -14.09 -6.84 13.56
CA LEU A 263 -12.88 -6.76 12.76
C LEU A 263 -12.09 -5.52 13.17
N ALA A 264 -10.95 -5.71 13.80
CA ALA A 264 -9.99 -4.65 14.11
C ALA A 264 -8.89 -4.64 13.05
N TYR A 265 -8.53 -3.46 12.54
CA TYR A 265 -7.57 -3.35 11.45
C TYR A 265 -6.78 -2.04 11.49
N SER A 266 -5.58 -2.07 10.91
CA SER A 266 -4.72 -0.90 10.79
C SER A 266 -3.86 -0.95 9.54
N PHE A 267 -3.37 0.21 9.15
CA PHE A 267 -2.64 0.43 7.90
C PHE A 267 -1.27 1.04 8.19
N ILE A 268 -0.26 0.59 7.44
CA ILE A 268 1.04 1.25 7.37
C ILE A 268 0.92 2.36 6.34
N SER A 269 1.11 3.60 6.78
CA SER A 269 1.11 4.76 5.89
C SER A 269 2.13 5.81 6.34
N ASN A 270 2.27 6.89 5.57
CA ASN A 270 3.06 8.05 5.94
C ASN A 270 2.19 9.25 6.37
N ASP A 271 0.89 9.02 6.54
CA ASP A 271 -0.11 10.01 6.97
C ASP A 271 -0.71 9.63 8.35
N GLU A 272 -1.80 10.29 8.73
CA GLU A 272 -2.44 10.10 10.04
C GLU A 272 -2.96 8.66 10.26
N ALA A 273 -3.18 7.86 9.20
CA ALA A 273 -3.64 6.48 9.32
C ALA A 273 -2.60 5.58 10.01
N ASN A 274 -1.31 5.90 9.90
CA ASN A 274 -0.22 5.17 10.56
C ASN A 274 -0.27 5.29 12.08
N ASN A 275 -0.93 6.33 12.60
CA ASN A 275 -1.15 6.57 14.02
C ASN A 275 -2.58 6.23 14.46
N SER A 276 -3.35 5.55 13.60
CA SER A 276 -4.77 5.28 13.83
C SER A 276 -5.08 3.79 13.85
N THR A 277 -6.13 3.40 14.56
CA THR A 277 -6.69 2.04 14.54
C THR A 277 -8.16 2.10 14.15
N PHE A 278 -8.62 1.08 13.44
CA PHE A 278 -9.97 1.04 12.88
C PHE A 278 -10.70 -0.22 13.35
N TYR A 279 -12.01 -0.07 13.53
CA TYR A 279 -12.86 -1.11 14.09
C TYR A 279 -14.16 -1.16 13.32
N TYR A 280 -14.48 -2.34 12.81
CA TYR A 280 -15.78 -2.66 12.22
C TYR A 280 -16.50 -3.67 13.10
N ASN A 281 -17.77 -3.41 13.39
CA ASN A 281 -18.62 -4.27 14.21
C ASN A 281 -19.93 -4.52 13.47
N LYS A 282 -20.20 -5.79 13.16
CA LYS A 282 -21.51 -6.25 12.68
C LYS A 282 -22.32 -6.76 13.88
N LEU A 283 -23.43 -6.09 14.14
CA LEU A 283 -24.37 -6.36 15.21
C LEU A 283 -25.49 -7.24 14.65
N ILE A 284 -25.58 -8.51 15.05
CA ILE A 284 -26.60 -9.45 14.59
C ILE A 284 -27.59 -9.70 15.72
N TYR A 285 -28.81 -9.19 15.55
CA TYR A 285 -29.85 -9.31 16.56
C TYR A 285 -30.64 -10.61 16.39
N LYS A 286 -30.53 -11.50 17.38
CA LYS A 286 -31.21 -12.81 17.42
C LYS A 286 -32.35 -12.86 18.43
N GLY A 287 -32.78 -11.72 18.97
CA GLY A 287 -33.98 -11.65 19.78
C GLY A 287 -35.26 -11.82 18.96
N THR A 288 -36.34 -12.22 19.61
CA THR A 288 -37.64 -12.53 18.98
C THR A 288 -38.56 -11.33 18.81
N ASP A 289 -38.31 -10.24 19.53
CA ASP A 289 -39.18 -9.05 19.60
C ASP A 289 -38.45 -7.80 19.10
N LEU A 290 -39.20 -6.75 18.76
CA LEU A 290 -38.63 -5.44 18.44
C LEU A 290 -37.87 -4.89 19.65
N LEU A 291 -36.61 -4.47 19.45
CA LEU A 291 -35.87 -3.68 20.42
C LEU A 291 -35.80 -2.21 19.96
N ASN A 292 -36.66 -1.39 20.56
CA ASN A 292 -36.84 0.02 20.22
C ASN A 292 -35.93 0.93 21.06
N LYS A 293 -35.66 2.14 20.57
CA LYS A 293 -34.83 3.17 21.22
C LYS A 293 -33.49 2.58 21.64
N SER A 294 -32.87 1.88 20.71
CA SER A 294 -31.60 1.20 20.89
C SER A 294 -30.44 2.16 20.68
N TYR A 295 -29.37 1.99 21.45
CA TYR A 295 -28.15 2.78 21.39
C TYR A 295 -26.95 1.86 21.39
N PHE A 296 -25.94 2.24 20.61
CA PHE A 296 -24.61 1.66 20.67
C PHE A 296 -23.66 2.73 21.19
N SER A 297 -22.79 2.37 22.11
CA SER A 297 -21.81 3.32 22.68
C SER A 297 -20.43 2.72 22.80
N ILE A 298 -19.43 3.56 22.57
CA ILE A 298 -18.04 3.28 22.90
C ILE A 298 -17.77 3.92 24.25
N TRP A 299 -17.56 3.09 25.25
CA TRP A 299 -17.08 3.50 26.55
C TRP A 299 -15.56 3.60 26.50
N MET A 300 -15.00 4.69 27.00
CA MET A 300 -13.56 4.90 27.04
C MET A 300 -13.17 5.54 28.37
N ASP A 301 -12.12 4.99 28.96
CA ASP A 301 -11.37 5.53 30.08
C ASP A 301 -10.05 6.09 29.54
N PRO A 302 -10.04 7.37 29.13
CA PRO A 302 -8.84 8.02 28.66
C PRO A 302 -7.88 8.32 29.82
N ASP A 303 -6.66 7.78 29.71
CA ASP A 303 -5.49 8.18 30.47
C ASP A 303 -4.40 8.54 29.45
N LEU A 304 -4.26 9.82 29.09
CA LEU A 304 -3.30 10.28 28.08
C LEU A 304 -1.89 10.36 28.68
N GLY A 305 -1.38 9.19 29.07
CA GLY A 305 -0.26 9.09 30.00
C GLY A 305 -0.79 9.08 31.42
N CYS A 306 -1.06 10.25 31.99
CA CYS A 306 -1.56 10.38 33.36
C CYS A 306 -3.03 10.78 33.45
N ALA A 307 -3.83 10.00 34.19
CA ALA A 307 -5.27 10.22 34.37
C ALA A 307 -5.65 11.54 35.07
N SER A 308 -4.70 12.22 35.74
CA SER A 308 -5.01 13.33 36.66
C SER A 308 -5.25 14.67 35.98
N ASP A 309 -4.77 14.80 34.75
CA ASP A 309 -4.61 16.04 34.01
C ASP A 309 -5.21 15.93 32.60
N ASP A 310 -6.11 14.98 32.38
CA ASP A 310 -6.79 14.77 31.10
C ASP A 310 -8.08 15.57 30.98
N TYR A 311 -8.20 16.36 29.92
CA TYR A 311 -9.44 17.01 29.51
C TYR A 311 -10.03 16.36 28.27
N VAL A 312 -11.37 16.32 28.23
CA VAL A 312 -12.12 15.66 27.17
C VAL A 312 -13.19 16.56 26.57
N GLY A 313 -13.52 16.34 25.30
CA GLY A 313 -14.57 17.06 24.58
C GLY A 313 -15.04 16.33 23.33
N CYS A 314 -15.95 16.95 22.55
CA CYS A 314 -16.41 16.35 21.30
C CYS A 314 -16.66 17.36 20.16
N ASP A 315 -16.35 16.96 18.93
CA ASP A 315 -16.75 17.61 17.70
C ASP A 315 -17.92 16.84 17.07
N SER A 316 -19.12 17.42 17.21
CA SER A 316 -20.36 16.81 16.70
C SER A 316 -20.48 16.77 15.18
N VAL A 317 -19.74 17.62 14.46
CA VAL A 317 -19.74 17.62 12.98
C VAL A 317 -19.01 16.40 12.46
N ARG A 318 -17.91 16.01 13.14
CA ARG A 318 -17.06 14.86 12.77
C ARG A 318 -17.38 13.57 13.50
N ASN A 319 -18.38 13.59 14.39
CA ASN A 319 -18.65 12.50 15.34
C ASN A 319 -17.39 12.09 16.12
N LEU A 320 -16.58 13.07 16.52
CA LEU A 320 -15.27 12.86 17.14
C LEU A 320 -15.36 13.20 18.62
N MET A 321 -14.89 12.32 19.50
CA MET A 321 -14.47 12.71 20.85
C MET A 321 -12.95 12.88 20.86
N TYR A 322 -12.42 13.75 21.73
CA TYR A 322 -10.99 14.02 21.83
C TYR A 322 -10.55 14.21 23.27
N VAL A 323 -9.25 13.94 23.51
CA VAL A 323 -8.55 14.06 24.79
C VAL A 323 -7.29 14.92 24.60
N TYR A 324 -6.97 15.75 25.59
CA TYR A 324 -5.79 16.61 25.65
C TYR A 324 -5.44 16.94 27.11
N ASN A 325 -4.19 17.29 27.42
CA ASN A 325 -3.81 17.61 28.79
C ASN A 325 -4.25 19.03 29.23
N SER A 326 -4.51 19.16 30.52
CA SER A 326 -4.96 20.37 31.20
C SER A 326 -3.83 21.37 31.48
N ASP A 327 -2.58 20.97 31.29
CA ASP A 327 -1.35 21.74 31.52
C ASP A 327 -0.25 21.36 30.51
N ALA A 328 0.95 21.94 30.67
CA ALA A 328 2.02 21.81 29.69
C ALA A 328 2.89 20.54 29.84
N LEU A 329 2.71 19.78 30.93
CA LEU A 329 3.50 18.58 31.24
C LEU A 329 2.56 17.46 31.64
N ASP A 330 2.64 16.32 30.95
CA ASP A 330 1.83 15.16 31.30
C ASP A 330 2.29 14.53 32.63
N GLY A 331 1.43 14.63 33.64
CA GLY A 331 1.63 14.08 34.97
C GLY A 331 0.91 14.83 36.09
N SER A 332 0.78 14.14 37.22
CA SER A 332 0.19 14.72 38.44
C SER A 332 1.06 15.79 39.12
N ASN A 333 2.37 15.75 38.86
CA ASN A 333 3.35 16.71 39.35
C ASN A 333 4.57 16.68 38.42
N ASP A 334 4.71 17.68 37.55
CA ASP A 334 5.60 17.64 36.40
C ASP A 334 5.39 16.33 35.61
N CYS A 335 6.46 15.67 35.15
CA CYS A 335 6.37 14.44 34.38
C CYS A 335 6.16 13.16 35.23
N ASN A 336 5.65 13.27 36.46
CA ASN A 336 5.46 12.14 37.39
C ASN A 336 3.98 11.76 37.54
N CYS A 337 3.70 10.47 37.33
CA CYS A 337 2.38 9.87 37.54
C CYS A 337 2.47 8.55 38.35
N GLY A 338 3.22 8.57 39.45
CA GLY A 338 3.44 7.39 40.27
C GLY A 338 4.21 6.29 39.52
N THR A 339 3.58 5.15 39.28
CA THR A 339 4.15 4.04 38.49
C THR A 339 3.83 4.14 37.00
N THR A 340 2.95 5.07 36.61
CA THR A 340 2.51 5.24 35.23
C THR A 340 3.50 6.10 34.46
N ASN A 341 3.83 5.65 33.26
CA ASN A 341 4.69 6.39 32.35
C ASN A 341 3.92 7.54 31.71
N THR A 342 4.60 8.68 31.52
CA THR A 342 4.04 9.90 30.92
C THR A 342 4.78 10.32 29.64
N TYR A 343 4.10 11.12 28.82
CA TYR A 343 4.57 11.86 27.64
C TYR A 343 5.40 13.10 27.99
N CYS A 344 5.38 13.56 29.24
CA CYS A 344 6.12 14.74 29.70
C CYS A 344 5.76 15.99 28.87
N ASP A 345 6.73 16.62 28.20
CA ASP A 345 6.51 17.84 27.39
C ASP A 345 6.12 17.56 25.92
N ARG A 346 5.98 16.29 25.53
CA ARG A 346 5.69 15.86 24.14
C ARG A 346 4.30 15.23 24.05
N ILE A 347 3.31 15.96 24.54
CA ILE A 347 1.95 15.47 24.76
C ILE A 347 1.16 15.42 23.43
N PRO A 348 0.55 14.28 23.08
CA PRO A 348 -0.27 14.16 21.88
C PRO A 348 -1.73 14.60 22.10
N MET A 349 -2.57 14.41 21.09
CA MET A 349 -4.01 14.27 21.28
C MET A 349 -4.44 12.90 20.78
N VAL A 350 -5.42 12.30 21.46
CA VAL A 350 -6.12 11.09 21.00
C VAL A 350 -7.59 11.39 20.84
N GLY A 351 -8.25 10.72 19.89
CA GLY A 351 -9.69 10.87 19.70
C GLY A 351 -10.33 9.61 19.11
N CYS A 352 -11.64 9.50 19.28
CA CYS A 352 -12.44 8.41 18.71
C CYS A 352 -13.54 8.99 17.83
N THR A 353 -13.59 8.58 16.55
CA THR A 353 -14.59 9.05 15.59
C THR A 353 -15.47 7.90 15.10
N PHE A 354 -16.79 8.08 15.18
CA PHE A 354 -17.72 7.18 14.49
C PHE A 354 -17.60 7.40 13.01
N LEU A 355 -17.23 6.35 12.28
CA LEU A 355 -17.08 6.41 10.84
C LEU A 355 -18.38 6.15 10.07
N SER A 356 -19.13 5.16 10.52
CA SER A 356 -20.46 4.84 10.02
C SER A 356 -21.26 4.25 11.18
N GLY A 357 -22.48 4.73 11.40
CA GLY A 357 -23.35 4.25 12.48
C GLY A 357 -24.38 3.21 12.02
N PRO A 358 -25.20 2.72 12.96
CA PRO A 358 -26.29 1.79 12.64
C PRO A 358 -27.32 2.46 11.72
N LEU A 359 -28.09 1.65 10.97
CA LEU A 359 -29.22 2.15 10.19
C LEU A 359 -30.35 2.53 11.14
N ALA A 360 -30.83 3.77 11.01
CA ALA A 360 -31.98 4.28 11.72
C ALA A 360 -33.08 4.65 10.73
N PHE A 361 -34.34 4.47 11.13
CA PHE A 361 -35.50 4.87 10.34
C PHE A 361 -35.75 6.38 10.48
N GLN A 362 -36.02 7.03 9.36
CA GLN A 362 -36.66 8.33 9.32
C GLN A 362 -38.16 8.14 9.24
N TYR A 363 -38.92 8.83 10.09
CA TYR A 363 -40.39 8.72 10.13
C TYR A 363 -41.04 9.98 9.59
N ASP A 364 -42.19 9.81 8.94
CA ASP A 364 -43.07 10.89 8.54
C ASP A 364 -43.74 11.52 9.76
N SER A 365 -43.63 12.84 9.87
CA SER A 365 -44.13 13.59 11.04
C SER A 365 -45.66 13.59 11.18
N LEU A 366 -46.42 13.31 10.11
CA LEU A 366 -47.89 13.33 10.11
C LEU A 366 -48.49 11.94 10.33
N THR A 367 -47.87 10.91 9.77
CA THR A 367 -48.39 9.53 9.77
C THR A 367 -47.66 8.60 10.73
N GLY A 368 -46.44 8.95 11.16
CA GLY A 368 -45.61 8.12 12.02
C GLY A 368 -45.04 6.87 11.32
N ASN A 369 -45.19 6.76 10.00
CA ASN A 369 -44.67 5.65 9.22
C ASN A 369 -43.20 5.91 8.82
N PRO A 370 -42.36 4.87 8.69
CA PRO A 370 -41.00 5.01 8.17
C PRO A 370 -41.05 5.43 6.69
N ILE A 371 -40.24 6.41 6.32
CA ILE A 371 -40.15 6.96 4.95
C ILE A 371 -38.79 6.76 4.30
N ASP A 372 -37.72 6.67 5.10
CA ASP A 372 -36.36 6.45 4.62
C ASP A 372 -35.50 5.83 5.75
N THR A 373 -34.26 5.48 5.42
CA THR A 373 -33.25 5.05 6.39
C THR A 373 -31.99 5.90 6.24
N PHE A 374 -31.29 6.15 7.34
CA PHE A 374 -30.01 6.85 7.34
C PHE A 374 -29.03 6.21 8.32
N ARG A 375 -27.73 6.39 8.08
CA ARG A 375 -26.68 5.98 9.02
C ARG A 375 -26.62 6.97 10.17
N SER A 376 -26.90 6.49 11.39
CA SER A 376 -26.96 7.33 12.59
C SER A 376 -25.60 7.96 12.91
N ARG A 377 -25.62 9.16 13.50
CA ARG A 377 -24.44 9.93 13.91
C ARG A 377 -24.25 9.85 15.43
N MET A 378 -23.23 10.53 15.95
CA MET A 378 -23.10 10.70 17.40
C MET A 378 -24.31 11.50 17.92
N SER A 379 -25.07 10.90 18.82
CA SER A 379 -26.29 11.49 19.38
C SER A 379 -26.16 11.93 20.83
N SER A 380 -25.17 11.38 21.55
CA SER A 380 -24.75 11.86 22.86
C SER A 380 -23.25 11.64 23.07
N PHE A 381 -22.64 12.54 23.84
CA PHE A 381 -21.31 12.40 24.43
C PHE A 381 -21.45 12.66 25.93
N THR A 382 -21.36 11.58 26.70
CA THR A 382 -21.52 11.61 28.14
C THR A 382 -20.16 11.51 28.82
N ILE A 383 -19.97 12.36 29.83
CA ILE A 383 -18.77 12.37 30.66
C ILE A 383 -19.23 12.17 32.09
N TYR A 384 -18.58 11.25 32.80
CA TYR A 384 -18.83 11.00 34.21
C TYR A 384 -17.49 10.72 34.90
N VAL A 385 -17.45 10.81 36.22
CA VAL A 385 -16.21 10.71 37.00
C VAL A 385 -16.31 9.58 37.99
N ASN A 386 -15.18 8.92 38.25
CA ASN A 386 -15.08 7.91 39.28
C ASN A 386 -15.61 8.41 40.63
N GLY A 387 -16.64 7.75 41.16
CA GLY A 387 -17.28 8.16 42.42
C GLY A 387 -18.02 9.51 42.39
N GLY A 388 -18.19 10.11 41.21
CA GLY A 388 -19.00 11.31 40.98
C GLY A 388 -18.21 12.61 40.89
N GLY A 389 -17.10 12.73 41.62
CA GLY A 389 -16.20 13.88 41.58
C GLY A 389 -16.92 15.23 41.52
N ILE A 390 -16.53 16.07 40.58
CA ILE A 390 -17.14 17.39 40.32
C ILE A 390 -18.63 17.37 39.93
N TYR A 391 -19.13 16.24 39.41
CA TYR A 391 -20.52 16.10 38.95
C TYR A 391 -21.44 15.52 40.04
N GLY A 392 -20.89 15.19 41.22
CA GLY A 392 -21.65 14.61 42.32
C GLY A 392 -22.25 13.24 42.00
N PRO A 393 -23.23 12.76 42.79
CA PRO A 393 -23.77 11.41 42.65
C PRO A 393 -24.36 11.09 41.27
N SER A 394 -24.96 12.08 40.60
CA SER A 394 -25.62 11.93 39.30
C SER A 394 -24.64 11.72 38.14
N GLY A 395 -23.38 12.12 38.33
CA GLY A 395 -22.27 11.93 37.39
C GLY A 395 -21.24 10.90 37.85
N SER A 396 -21.63 9.96 38.72
CA SER A 396 -20.77 8.84 39.13
C SER A 396 -20.96 7.60 38.26
N ASP A 397 -20.21 6.54 38.53
CA ASP A 397 -20.37 5.25 37.85
C ASP A 397 -21.81 4.72 37.90
N PRO A 398 -22.33 4.21 36.76
CA PRO A 398 -23.64 3.58 36.70
C PRO A 398 -23.60 2.17 37.30
N ALA A 399 -24.70 1.75 37.90
CA ALA A 399 -24.81 0.52 38.67
C ALA A 399 -26.09 -0.26 38.37
N THR A 400 -27.03 0.27 37.59
CA THR A 400 -28.27 -0.41 37.19
C THR A 400 -28.53 -0.23 35.70
N SER A 401 -29.34 -1.11 35.10
CA SER A 401 -29.71 -1.02 33.68
C SER A 401 -30.30 0.32 33.28
N GLN A 402 -31.10 0.92 34.15
CA GLN A 402 -31.67 2.24 33.96
C GLN A 402 -30.60 3.34 33.92
N GLU A 403 -29.63 3.29 34.84
CA GLU A 403 -28.52 4.25 34.90
C GLU A 403 -27.61 4.16 33.66
N TYR A 404 -27.27 2.94 33.22
CA TYR A 404 -26.54 2.72 31.97
C TYR A 404 -27.29 3.30 30.77
N TYR A 405 -28.58 2.96 30.63
CA TYR A 405 -29.43 3.45 29.54
C TYR A 405 -29.57 4.98 29.53
N ASN A 406 -29.64 5.60 30.72
CA ASN A 406 -29.72 7.05 30.84
C ASN A 406 -28.47 7.73 30.28
N TYR A 407 -27.27 7.24 30.62
CA TYR A 407 -26.03 7.78 30.05
C TYR A 407 -25.95 7.63 28.54
N MET A 408 -26.33 6.46 28.00
CA MET A 408 -26.35 6.22 26.55
C MET A 408 -27.33 7.15 25.82
N SER A 409 -28.49 7.41 26.42
CA SER A 409 -29.53 8.29 25.86
C SER A 409 -29.29 9.79 26.11
N GLY A 410 -28.20 10.15 26.78
CA GLY A 410 -27.76 11.54 26.99
C GLY A 410 -28.35 12.24 28.22
N PHE A 411 -28.78 11.48 29.23
CA PHE A 411 -29.21 11.97 30.55
C PHE A 411 -28.13 11.68 31.60
N TRP A 412 -28.19 12.33 32.76
CA TRP A 412 -27.44 11.87 33.94
C TRP A 412 -27.95 10.51 34.41
N LYS A 413 -27.18 9.79 35.24
CA LYS A 413 -27.55 8.42 35.63
C LYS A 413 -28.92 8.36 36.32
N ASP A 414 -29.27 9.40 37.07
CA ASP A 414 -30.56 9.55 37.77
C ASP A 414 -31.73 9.95 36.85
N GLY A 415 -31.48 10.13 35.55
CA GLY A 415 -32.46 10.51 34.54
C GLY A 415 -32.65 12.02 34.37
N THR A 416 -31.92 12.84 35.13
CA THR A 416 -32.01 14.30 34.98
C THR A 416 -31.38 14.77 33.66
N PRO A 417 -31.93 15.82 33.01
CA PRO A 417 -31.38 16.32 31.74
C PRO A 417 -29.97 16.88 31.88
N ARG A 418 -29.14 16.65 30.86
CA ARG A 418 -27.82 17.28 30.66
C ARG A 418 -27.66 17.71 29.20
N PRO A 419 -26.69 18.60 28.87
CA PRO A 419 -26.30 18.79 27.49
C PRO A 419 -25.94 17.44 26.86
N ARG A 420 -26.60 17.09 25.75
CA ARG A 420 -26.38 15.78 25.10
C ARG A 420 -24.95 15.65 24.57
N LEU A 421 -24.36 16.74 24.12
CA LEU A 421 -23.00 16.82 23.60
C LEU A 421 -22.21 17.75 24.53
N SER A 422 -21.24 17.20 25.26
CA SER A 422 -20.44 17.97 26.22
C SER A 422 -19.18 18.56 25.59
N TYR A 423 -18.88 19.81 25.96
CA TYR A 423 -17.65 20.53 25.59
C TYR A 423 -17.37 20.50 24.09
N THR A 424 -18.24 21.15 23.32
CA THR A 424 -18.16 21.20 21.85
C THR A 424 -17.29 22.33 21.29
N GLY A 425 -16.74 23.19 22.15
CA GLY A 425 -15.90 24.32 21.77
C GLY A 425 -14.47 23.93 21.39
N GLU A 426 -13.75 24.88 20.81
CA GLU A 426 -12.33 24.76 20.49
C GLU A 426 -11.47 25.15 21.71
N PRO A 427 -10.52 24.32 22.20
CA PRO A 427 -9.76 24.66 23.41
C PRO A 427 -8.88 25.91 23.24
N CYS A 428 -8.39 26.18 22.03
CA CYS A 428 -7.62 27.40 21.74
C CYS A 428 -8.47 28.67 21.57
N ASP A 429 -9.81 28.56 21.53
CA ASP A 429 -10.70 29.71 21.59
C ASP A 429 -11.03 30.04 23.06
N PRO A 430 -10.65 31.23 23.58
CA PRO A 430 -10.97 31.63 24.95
C PRO A 430 -12.49 31.76 25.22
N LYS A 431 -13.34 31.76 24.20
CA LYS A 431 -14.81 31.77 24.32
C LYS A 431 -15.45 30.41 24.08
N GLY A 432 -14.67 29.39 23.72
CA GLY A 432 -15.18 28.05 23.47
C GLY A 432 -15.71 27.40 24.75
N TRP A 433 -16.80 26.64 24.67
CA TRP A 433 -17.23 25.80 25.79
C TRP A 433 -16.35 24.55 25.87
N THR A 434 -15.33 24.60 26.73
CA THR A 434 -14.28 23.58 26.87
C THR A 434 -13.85 23.42 28.32
N MET A 435 -13.34 22.24 28.67
CA MET A 435 -12.77 22.02 30.01
C MET A 435 -11.58 22.95 30.31
N ALA A 436 -10.82 23.38 29.30
CA ALA A 436 -9.74 24.35 29.48
C ALA A 436 -10.20 25.76 29.88
N ASN A 437 -11.49 26.09 29.71
CA ASN A 437 -12.08 27.34 30.16
C ASN A 437 -12.85 27.17 31.49
N ASP A 438 -13.36 25.97 31.77
CA ASP A 438 -14.06 25.64 33.03
C ASP A 438 -13.11 25.23 34.18
N THR A 439 -11.91 24.75 33.85
CA THR A 439 -10.79 24.38 34.75
C THR A 439 -11.14 23.35 35.84
N PHE A 440 -10.72 22.10 35.64
CA PHE A 440 -10.83 21.01 36.60
C PHE A 440 -9.45 20.46 36.98
N SER A 441 -9.27 19.93 38.19
CA SER A 441 -8.00 19.34 38.64
C SER A 441 -8.20 17.95 39.25
N GLY A 442 -7.33 17.00 38.90
CA GLY A 442 -7.25 15.67 39.53
C GLY A 442 -8.50 14.82 39.35
N GLN A 443 -9.18 14.94 38.20
CA GLN A 443 -10.37 14.17 37.90
C GLN A 443 -10.03 13.05 36.92
N ASP A 444 -10.51 11.85 37.22
CA ASP A 444 -10.45 10.66 36.36
C ASP A 444 -11.76 10.58 35.55
N PHE A 445 -11.72 11.07 34.31
CA PHE A 445 -12.89 11.22 33.45
C PHE A 445 -13.15 9.98 32.61
N ARG A 446 -14.35 9.42 32.71
CA ARG A 446 -14.86 8.39 31.81
C ARG A 446 -15.77 8.99 30.77
N THR A 447 -15.63 8.53 29.54
CA THR A 447 -16.41 9.03 28.41
C THR A 447 -17.25 7.92 27.78
N LEU A 448 -18.41 8.33 27.27
CA LEU A 448 -19.34 7.45 26.58
C LEU A 448 -19.84 8.15 25.32
N GLN A 449 -19.38 7.69 24.17
CA GLN A 449 -19.76 8.21 22.87
C GLN A 449 -20.87 7.33 22.28
N SER A 450 -22.09 7.86 22.14
CA SER A 450 -23.27 7.08 21.77
C SER A 450 -23.83 7.46 20.40
N THR A 451 -24.38 6.47 19.70
CA THR A 451 -25.18 6.64 18.48
C THR A 451 -26.54 5.98 18.62
N GLY A 452 -27.59 6.64 18.11
CA GLY A 452 -28.99 6.23 18.24
C GLY A 452 -29.94 7.42 18.53
N PRO A 453 -31.23 7.19 18.81
CA PRO A 453 -31.87 5.89 18.86
C PRO A 453 -32.01 5.26 17.48
N PHE A 454 -31.93 3.93 17.42
CA PHE A 454 -32.32 3.12 16.26
C PHE A 454 -33.16 1.92 16.73
N GLU A 455 -33.64 1.12 15.78
CA GLU A 455 -34.47 -0.05 16.05
C GLU A 455 -33.74 -1.33 15.61
N PHE A 456 -33.81 -2.39 16.41
CA PHE A 456 -33.44 -3.74 15.98
C PHE A 456 -34.71 -4.56 15.73
N LEU A 457 -34.91 -4.94 14.48
CA LEU A 457 -35.92 -5.92 14.10
C LEU A 457 -35.37 -7.35 14.29
N PRO A 458 -36.19 -8.32 14.71
CA PRO A 458 -35.78 -9.73 14.82
C PRO A 458 -35.06 -10.22 13.56
N GLY A 459 -33.86 -10.78 13.73
CA GLY A 459 -33.02 -11.29 12.64
C GLY A 459 -32.26 -10.21 11.84
N GLN A 460 -32.44 -8.93 12.15
CA GLN A 460 -31.73 -7.84 11.47
C GLN A 460 -30.24 -7.80 11.88
N SER A 461 -29.40 -7.41 10.93
CA SER A 461 -28.04 -7.00 11.21
C SER A 461 -27.84 -5.50 10.98
N ASN A 462 -27.02 -4.88 11.83
CA ASN A 462 -26.56 -3.50 11.71
C ASN A 462 -25.04 -3.47 11.72
N GLU A 463 -24.46 -2.40 11.19
CA GLU A 463 -23.02 -2.28 11.03
C GLU A 463 -22.55 -0.94 11.60
N ILE A 464 -21.44 -0.96 12.32
CA ILE A 464 -20.85 0.20 12.94
C ILE A 464 -19.34 0.18 12.72
N THR A 465 -18.82 1.26 12.15
CA THR A 465 -17.39 1.46 11.95
C THR A 465 -16.95 2.68 12.74
N TYR A 466 -15.82 2.59 13.44
CA TYR A 466 -15.18 3.73 14.11
C TYR A 466 -13.66 3.64 14.01
N ALA A 467 -12.99 4.77 14.25
CA ALA A 467 -11.54 4.85 14.29
C ALA A 467 -11.08 5.57 15.56
N VAL A 468 -9.98 5.10 16.14
CA VAL A 468 -9.22 5.84 17.14
C VAL A 468 -8.06 6.50 16.42
N VAL A 469 -8.04 7.83 16.45
CA VAL A 469 -7.08 8.68 15.76
C VAL A 469 -6.14 9.34 16.77
N TRP A 470 -4.91 9.61 16.36
CA TRP A 470 -3.89 10.18 17.24
C TRP A 470 -3.02 11.16 16.48
N THR A 471 -2.65 12.26 17.14
CA THR A 471 -1.76 13.27 16.56
C THR A 471 -0.65 13.68 17.51
N PRO A 472 0.62 13.74 17.03
CA PRO A 472 1.75 14.07 17.90
C PRO A 472 1.80 15.56 18.24
N ASP A 473 2.27 15.82 19.46
CA ASP A 473 2.91 17.07 19.89
C ASP A 473 2.07 18.32 19.56
N VAL A 474 1.11 18.63 20.44
CA VAL A 474 0.26 19.82 20.34
C VAL A 474 0.52 20.79 21.50
N PRO A 475 0.30 22.10 21.31
CA PRO A 475 0.51 23.07 22.38
C PRO A 475 -0.60 22.98 23.43
N HIS A 476 -0.23 22.51 24.63
CA HIS A 476 -1.12 22.45 25.80
C HIS A 476 -0.93 23.68 26.70
N PRO A 477 -1.91 24.07 27.52
CA PRO A 477 -3.18 23.37 27.83
C PRO A 477 -4.35 23.65 26.89
N LYS A 478 -4.16 24.53 25.90
CA LYS A 478 -5.23 25.00 25.00
C LYS A 478 -4.91 24.70 23.53
N PRO A 479 -4.85 23.41 23.14
CA PRO A 479 -4.54 23.06 21.75
C PRO A 479 -5.70 23.42 20.82
N CYS A 480 -5.37 23.84 19.58
CA CYS A 480 -6.37 23.88 18.52
C CYS A 480 -6.62 22.47 17.98
N LEU A 481 -7.85 22.18 17.58
CA LEU A 481 -8.29 20.84 17.18
C LEU A 481 -7.93 20.50 15.72
N ASP A 482 -7.32 21.41 14.97
CA ASP A 482 -7.02 21.25 13.54
C ASP A 482 -6.32 19.92 13.21
N LYS A 483 -5.30 19.54 13.99
CA LYS A 483 -4.57 18.28 13.76
C LYS A 483 -5.46 17.06 13.95
N ILE A 484 -6.15 16.95 15.10
CA ILE A 484 -6.98 15.78 15.40
C ILE A 484 -8.21 15.70 14.48
N ARG A 485 -8.74 16.85 14.05
CA ARG A 485 -9.78 16.95 13.02
C ARG A 485 -9.29 16.47 11.67
N ALA A 486 -8.08 16.85 11.26
CA ALA A 486 -7.47 16.36 10.03
C ALA A 486 -7.28 14.83 10.05
N ALA A 487 -6.86 14.26 11.19
CA ALA A 487 -6.76 12.81 11.36
C ALA A 487 -8.13 12.11 11.26
N ALA A 488 -9.17 12.68 11.88
CA ALA A 488 -10.54 12.16 11.77
C ALA A 488 -11.10 12.28 10.34
N ASP A 489 -10.85 13.40 9.65
CA ASP A 489 -11.24 13.62 8.27
C ASP A 489 -10.50 12.67 7.31
N ASN A 490 -9.21 12.39 7.57
CA ASN A 490 -8.45 11.36 6.85
C ASN A 490 -9.12 9.97 7.01
N ALA A 491 -9.39 9.53 8.24
CA ALA A 491 -10.06 8.26 8.51
C ALA A 491 -11.44 8.14 7.84
N ARG A 492 -12.21 9.24 7.80
CA ARG A 492 -13.49 9.33 7.06
C ARG A 492 -13.29 9.19 5.56
N ASN A 493 -12.33 9.91 5.00
CA ASN A 493 -12.03 9.89 3.57
C ASN A 493 -11.52 8.52 3.13
N MET A 494 -10.76 7.83 3.98
CA MET A 494 -10.36 6.44 3.75
C MET A 494 -11.58 5.55 3.59
N LEU A 495 -12.54 5.58 4.53
CA LEU A 495 -13.77 4.79 4.42
C LEU A 495 -14.55 5.13 3.13
N ASN A 496 -14.73 6.43 2.83
CA ASN A 496 -15.45 6.88 1.64
C ASN A 496 -14.78 6.46 0.32
N ASN A 497 -13.46 6.28 0.32
CA ASN A 497 -12.67 5.83 -0.84
C ASN A 497 -12.37 4.32 -0.78
N CYS A 498 -13.21 3.54 -0.10
CA CYS A 498 -13.06 2.08 0.04
C CYS A 498 -11.73 1.64 0.66
N PHE A 499 -11.10 2.46 1.49
CA PHE A 499 -9.76 2.25 2.04
C PHE A 499 -8.69 2.01 0.96
N LYS A 500 -8.86 2.51 -0.27
CA LYS A 500 -7.77 2.49 -1.25
C LYS A 500 -6.69 3.46 -0.80
N PHE A 501 -5.54 2.92 -0.39
CA PHE A 501 -4.35 3.71 -0.13
C PHE A 501 -3.70 4.10 -1.44
N LEU A 502 -3.20 5.32 -1.44
CA LEU A 502 -2.09 5.66 -2.30
C LEU A 502 -0.87 4.87 -1.78
N LYS A 503 -0.60 3.70 -2.37
CA LYS A 503 0.65 2.98 -2.15
C LYS A 503 1.72 3.69 -2.96
N GLY A 504 2.82 4.12 -2.35
CA GLY A 504 3.97 4.64 -3.10
C GLY A 504 4.64 3.55 -3.96
N PRO A 505 5.62 3.92 -4.80
CA PRO A 505 6.41 2.93 -5.52
C PRO A 505 7.18 2.04 -4.55
N ASP A 506 7.23 0.75 -4.82
CA ASP A 506 8.03 -0.22 -4.08
C ASP A 506 9.51 0.15 -4.23
N ALA A 507 10.23 0.09 -3.12
CA ALA A 507 11.67 0.31 -3.09
C ALA A 507 12.40 -0.88 -3.76
N PRO A 508 13.53 -0.63 -4.45
CA PRO A 508 14.29 -1.69 -5.09
C PRO A 508 15.00 -2.52 -4.01
N GLU A 509 15.27 -3.77 -4.33
CA GLU A 509 16.16 -4.60 -3.52
C GLU A 509 17.61 -4.23 -3.80
N LEU A 510 18.38 -3.98 -2.74
CA LEU A 510 19.78 -3.58 -2.84
C LEU A 510 20.71 -4.80 -2.83
N THR A 511 21.67 -4.79 -3.75
CA THR A 511 22.86 -5.66 -3.68
C THR A 511 24.07 -4.81 -3.33
N ILE A 512 24.75 -5.11 -2.22
CA ILE A 512 25.93 -4.38 -1.75
C ILE A 512 27.18 -5.23 -1.97
N ILE A 513 28.14 -4.67 -2.70
CA ILE A 513 29.46 -5.25 -2.94
C ILE A 513 30.50 -4.48 -2.12
N ASN A 514 31.27 -5.21 -1.32
CA ASN A 514 32.33 -4.67 -0.49
C ASN A 514 33.60 -4.47 -1.32
N LEU A 515 34.15 -3.25 -1.33
CA LEU A 515 35.39 -2.88 -2.03
C LEU A 515 36.36 -2.21 -1.05
N ASP A 516 37.61 -1.97 -1.46
CA ASP A 516 38.57 -1.22 -0.62
C ASP A 516 38.04 0.20 -0.38
N LYS A 517 37.79 0.52 0.90
CA LYS A 517 37.28 1.80 1.41
C LYS A 517 36.03 2.32 0.69
N SER A 518 35.24 1.41 0.12
CA SER A 518 34.05 1.78 -0.64
C SER A 518 33.04 0.64 -0.71
N LEU A 519 31.79 0.99 -0.98
CA LEU A 519 30.69 0.06 -1.18
C LEU A 519 30.06 0.35 -2.53
N ARG A 520 29.88 -0.67 -3.36
CA ARG A 520 29.09 -0.55 -4.59
C ARG A 520 27.69 -1.08 -4.33
N ILE A 521 26.68 -0.25 -4.61
CA ILE A 521 25.28 -0.57 -4.37
C ILE A 521 24.55 -0.60 -5.69
N SER A 522 23.86 -1.71 -5.95
CA SER A 522 23.09 -1.96 -7.18
C SER A 522 21.60 -2.11 -6.84
N PHE A 523 20.73 -1.62 -7.72
CA PHE A 523 19.27 -1.55 -7.50
C PHE A 523 18.54 -2.60 -8.31
N ASN A 524 17.61 -3.33 -7.70
CA ASN A 524 16.87 -4.38 -8.37
C ASN A 524 15.36 -4.29 -8.11
N ASN A 525 14.56 -4.00 -9.14
CA ASN A 525 13.10 -4.13 -9.04
C ASN A 525 12.70 -5.48 -9.59
N TYR A 526 12.26 -6.38 -8.71
CA TYR A 526 11.78 -7.69 -9.10
C TYR A 526 10.40 -7.62 -9.76
N THR A 527 10.02 -8.68 -10.49
CA THR A 527 8.74 -8.76 -11.23
C THR A 527 7.49 -8.64 -10.36
N ASN A 528 7.61 -8.83 -9.05
CA ASN A 528 6.55 -8.68 -8.05
C ASN A 528 6.47 -7.26 -7.44
N SER A 529 7.37 -6.35 -7.81
CA SER A 529 7.37 -4.95 -7.40
C SER A 529 6.32 -4.17 -8.20
N ASN A 530 5.51 -3.32 -7.54
CA ASN A 530 4.64 -2.36 -8.25
C ASN A 530 5.45 -1.31 -9.04
N ASN A 531 6.77 -1.30 -8.85
CA ASN A 531 7.75 -0.45 -9.53
C ASN A 531 8.68 -1.27 -10.45
N TYR A 532 8.24 -2.46 -10.88
CA TYR A 532 8.96 -3.27 -11.86
C TYR A 532 9.21 -2.48 -13.15
N HIS A 533 10.44 -2.53 -13.67
CA HIS A 533 10.92 -1.68 -14.78
C HIS A 533 10.67 -0.17 -14.59
N LEU A 534 10.67 0.33 -13.34
CA LEU A 534 10.36 1.74 -13.03
C LEU A 534 8.92 2.14 -13.44
N GLY A 535 8.03 1.16 -13.59
CA GLY A 535 6.70 1.32 -14.18
C GLY A 535 5.59 1.69 -13.18
N TYR A 536 5.93 2.12 -11.97
CA TYR A 536 4.93 2.47 -10.97
C TYR A 536 3.98 3.56 -11.47
N ASN A 537 2.69 3.31 -11.27
CA ASN A 537 1.63 4.27 -11.47
C ASN A 537 0.48 4.01 -10.49
N GLU A 538 -0.06 5.07 -9.88
CA GLU A 538 -1.19 4.99 -8.95
C GLU A 538 -2.02 6.26 -8.99
N MET A 539 -3.32 6.17 -8.73
CA MET A 539 -4.22 7.33 -8.81
C MET A 539 -3.98 8.32 -7.67
N VAL A 540 -3.93 9.62 -7.99
CA VAL A 540 -3.90 10.68 -6.98
C VAL A 540 -5.25 10.74 -6.27
N LEU A 541 -5.28 10.38 -4.99
CA LEU A 541 -6.50 10.38 -4.17
C LEU A 541 -7.13 11.78 -4.09
N GLY A 542 -8.45 11.86 -4.23
CA GLY A 542 -9.21 13.12 -4.15
C GLY A 542 -9.19 13.98 -5.42
N THR A 543 -8.56 13.52 -6.50
CA THR A 543 -8.49 14.25 -7.77
C THR A 543 -9.84 14.28 -8.49
N PRO A 544 -10.30 15.43 -9.03
CA PRO A 544 -11.55 15.49 -9.80
C PRO A 544 -11.54 14.50 -10.97
N LYS A 545 -12.66 13.80 -11.21
CA LYS A 545 -12.78 12.80 -12.28
C LYS A 545 -12.50 13.35 -13.69
N THR A 546 -12.55 14.66 -13.86
CA THR A 546 -12.30 15.37 -15.12
C THR A 546 -10.83 15.74 -15.35
N THR A 547 -9.93 15.40 -14.42
CA THR A 547 -8.52 15.80 -14.48
C THR A 547 -7.75 14.98 -15.51
N PRO A 548 -7.04 15.62 -16.47
CA PRO A 548 -6.30 14.91 -17.52
C PRO A 548 -5.12 14.05 -17.01
N ASP A 549 -4.41 14.52 -15.97
CA ASP A 549 -3.31 13.77 -15.35
C ASP A 549 -3.67 13.37 -13.92
N SER A 550 -4.15 12.14 -13.74
CA SER A 550 -4.65 11.66 -12.44
C SER A 550 -3.72 10.67 -11.74
N LEU A 551 -2.47 10.49 -12.21
CA LEU A 551 -1.60 9.40 -11.77
C LEU A 551 -0.26 9.91 -11.21
N TYR A 552 0.11 9.46 -10.01
CA TYR A 552 1.51 9.38 -9.61
C TYR A 552 2.23 8.42 -10.52
N ARG A 553 3.48 8.75 -10.87
CA ARG A 553 4.40 7.89 -11.61
C ARG A 553 5.72 7.80 -10.87
N PHE A 554 6.49 6.74 -11.11
CA PHE A 554 7.82 6.61 -10.51
C PHE A 554 8.66 7.83 -10.86
N GLU A 555 9.41 8.35 -9.88
CA GLU A 555 10.30 9.49 -10.10
C GLU A 555 11.74 9.18 -9.70
N GLY A 556 11.99 8.53 -8.57
CA GLY A 556 13.37 8.25 -8.19
C GLY A 556 13.60 7.46 -6.91
N TYR A 557 14.87 7.41 -6.49
CA TYR A 557 15.33 6.75 -5.28
C TYR A 557 16.08 7.68 -4.34
N LYS A 558 15.94 7.44 -3.04
CA LYS A 558 16.76 7.99 -1.96
C LYS A 558 17.40 6.86 -1.17
N ILE A 559 18.68 6.99 -0.86
CA ILE A 559 19.41 6.03 -0.03
C ILE A 559 19.88 6.73 1.23
N TYR A 560 19.50 6.18 2.38
CA TYR A 560 19.93 6.67 3.68
C TYR A 560 20.95 5.71 4.28
N GLN A 561 22.00 6.27 4.90
CA GLN A 561 22.80 5.54 5.87
C GLN A 561 22.05 5.59 7.20
N LEU A 562 21.96 4.45 7.88
CA LEU A 562 21.37 4.32 9.21
C LEU A 562 22.49 4.31 10.26
N LEU A 563 22.15 4.79 11.46
CA LEU A 563 23.07 4.78 12.59
C LEU A 563 23.49 3.35 12.95
N ASP A 564 22.52 2.43 13.04
CA ASP A 564 22.71 1.02 13.35
C ASP A 564 21.49 0.18 12.90
N GLU A 565 21.49 -1.11 13.22
CA GLU A 565 20.42 -2.07 12.87
C GLU A 565 19.10 -1.87 13.63
N SER A 566 19.09 -1.08 14.70
CA SER A 566 17.89 -0.83 15.52
C SER A 566 16.99 0.27 14.97
N VAL A 567 17.50 1.09 14.04
CA VAL A 567 16.75 2.16 13.40
C VAL A 567 15.65 1.57 12.53
N ASN A 568 14.40 1.91 12.83
CA ASN A 568 13.26 1.46 12.05
C ASN A 568 12.89 2.45 10.94
N GLN A 569 12.11 1.99 9.96
CA GLN A 569 11.83 2.70 8.72
C GLN A 569 11.10 4.06 8.87
N PHE A 570 10.35 4.25 9.97
CA PHE A 570 9.58 5.48 10.20
C PHE A 570 10.47 6.63 10.70
N GLN A 571 11.73 6.34 11.01
CA GLN A 571 12.71 7.28 11.53
C GLN A 571 13.62 7.87 10.46
N THR A 572 13.32 7.69 9.17
CA THR A 572 14.10 8.32 8.07
C THR A 572 14.05 9.85 8.09
N ASN A 573 13.02 10.44 8.70
CA ASN A 573 12.93 11.88 8.92
C ASN A 573 13.78 12.39 10.12
N ASP A 574 14.37 11.49 10.92
CA ASP A 574 15.23 11.83 12.06
C ASP A 574 16.70 11.80 11.63
N THR A 575 17.28 13.00 11.44
CA THR A 575 18.67 13.17 10.98
C THR A 575 19.72 12.61 11.94
N THR A 576 19.35 12.29 13.19
CA THR A 576 20.24 11.64 14.16
C THR A 576 20.31 10.13 13.97
N LYS A 577 19.31 9.54 13.31
CA LYS A 577 19.18 8.09 13.09
C LYS A 577 19.37 7.68 11.64
N ALA A 578 19.00 8.54 10.69
CA ALA A 578 19.13 8.30 9.26
C ALA A 578 19.61 9.56 8.56
N LYS A 579 20.59 9.43 7.66
CA LYS A 579 21.12 10.54 6.87
C LYS A 579 21.18 10.19 5.39
N LEU A 580 20.71 11.09 4.53
CA LEU A 580 20.72 10.89 3.09
C LEU A 580 22.17 10.82 2.57
N VAL A 581 22.45 9.78 1.79
CA VAL A 581 23.77 9.55 1.17
C VAL A 581 23.72 9.79 -0.33
N PHE A 582 22.63 9.36 -0.96
CA PHE A 582 22.47 9.42 -2.40
C PHE A 582 21.01 9.61 -2.78
N GLN A 583 20.78 10.42 -3.81
CA GLN A 583 19.47 10.59 -4.42
C GLN A 583 19.61 10.64 -5.95
N CYS A 584 18.67 9.98 -6.63
CA CYS A 584 18.54 10.02 -8.09
C CYS A 584 17.07 10.15 -8.49
N ASP A 585 16.86 10.55 -9.74
CA ASP A 585 15.59 10.82 -10.39
C ASP A 585 15.63 10.39 -11.86
N LEU A 586 14.46 10.27 -12.48
CA LEU A 586 14.34 10.08 -13.91
C LEU A 586 14.87 11.32 -14.65
N LYS A 587 15.39 11.11 -15.85
CA LYS A 587 15.78 12.21 -16.73
C LYS A 587 14.54 12.86 -17.37
N ASN A 588 13.82 13.68 -16.61
CA ASN A 588 12.53 14.26 -16.99
C ASN A 588 12.32 15.74 -16.58
N ASN A 589 13.34 16.41 -16.04
CA ASN A 589 13.30 17.81 -15.58
C ASN A 589 12.40 18.08 -14.36
N VAL A 590 11.90 17.06 -13.68
CA VAL A 590 11.17 17.23 -12.41
C VAL A 590 12.18 17.63 -11.33
N THR A 591 11.98 18.78 -10.71
CA THR A 591 12.86 19.30 -9.66
C THR A 591 12.02 19.99 -8.58
N ASN A 592 12.57 20.18 -7.38
CA ASN A 592 11.97 20.97 -6.29
C ASN A 592 10.54 20.55 -5.89
N ILE A 593 10.35 19.26 -5.59
CA ILE A 593 9.04 18.74 -5.18
C ILE A 593 8.72 19.15 -3.74
N LYS A 594 7.54 19.75 -3.52
CA LYS A 594 7.07 20.21 -2.20
C LYS A 594 5.70 19.63 -1.88
N ASN A 595 5.54 19.09 -0.68
CA ASN A 595 4.21 18.77 -0.12
C ASN A 595 3.74 19.92 0.78
N TRP A 596 2.46 20.24 0.70
CA TRP A 596 1.88 21.44 1.32
C TRP A 596 1.01 21.07 2.53
N THR A 597 1.29 21.70 3.67
CA THR A 597 0.46 21.64 4.87
C THR A 597 -0.20 22.98 5.11
N SER A 598 -1.21 23.04 5.98
CA SER A 598 -1.92 24.28 6.29
C SER A 598 -2.15 24.40 7.78
N LYS A 599 -2.00 25.60 8.31
CA LYS A 599 -2.18 25.92 9.71
C LYS A 599 -3.05 27.16 9.82
N TYR A 600 -4.05 27.10 10.69
CA TYR A 600 -4.84 28.28 11.00
C TYR A 600 -4.01 29.29 11.80
N ASN A 601 -3.99 30.55 11.35
CA ASN A 601 -3.35 31.64 12.07
C ASN A 601 -4.42 32.44 12.82
N PRO A 602 -4.52 32.29 14.16
CA PRO A 602 -5.57 32.94 14.95
C PRO A 602 -5.40 34.46 15.04
N VAL A 603 -4.19 35.00 14.81
CA VAL A 603 -3.94 36.45 14.81
C VAL A 603 -4.46 37.09 13.53
N LEU A 604 -4.30 36.40 12.41
CA LEU A 604 -4.69 36.88 11.08
C LEU A 604 -6.08 36.41 10.66
N ASN A 605 -6.73 35.54 11.45
CA ASN A 605 -8.02 34.92 11.16
C ASN A 605 -8.07 34.31 9.74
N LYS A 606 -6.98 33.64 9.34
CA LYS A 606 -6.82 33.04 8.00
C LYS A 606 -6.03 31.74 8.06
N MET A 607 -6.22 30.88 7.06
CA MET A 607 -5.36 29.72 6.83
C MET A 607 -4.05 30.15 6.19
N GLU A 608 -2.93 29.65 6.71
CA GLU A 608 -1.61 29.80 6.11
C GLU A 608 -1.12 28.46 5.58
N HIS A 609 -0.40 28.48 4.46
CA HIS A 609 0.04 27.27 3.75
C HIS A 609 1.57 27.19 3.73
N PHE A 610 2.12 26.03 4.09
CA PHE A 610 3.57 25.81 4.24
C PHE A 610 4.01 24.65 3.36
N GLY A 611 5.01 24.86 2.51
CA GLY A 611 5.59 23.82 1.67
C GLY A 611 6.80 23.18 2.34
N LYS A 612 6.75 21.86 2.55
CA LYS A 612 7.91 21.05 2.96
C LYS A 612 8.62 20.53 1.71
N GLU A 613 9.92 20.77 1.61
CA GLU A 613 10.75 20.18 0.55
C GLU A 613 10.87 18.68 0.78
N MET A 614 10.46 17.92 -0.23
CA MET A 614 10.49 16.46 -0.21
C MET A 614 11.73 15.92 -0.89
N ILE A 615 12.60 16.77 -1.42
CA ILE A 615 13.89 16.43 -2.01
C ILE A 615 14.95 17.26 -1.30
N GLU A 616 15.98 16.62 -0.74
CA GLU A 616 17.01 17.30 0.07
C GLU A 616 18.17 17.84 -0.78
N VAL A 617 18.47 17.19 -1.91
CA VAL A 617 19.49 17.62 -2.86
C VAL A 617 18.82 17.73 -4.22
N PRO A 618 19.01 18.83 -4.99
CA PRO A 618 18.51 18.90 -6.36
C PRO A 618 18.93 17.64 -7.09
N ALA A 619 17.95 16.83 -7.45
CA ALA A 619 18.23 15.57 -8.12
C ALA A 619 18.94 15.91 -9.43
N ALA A 620 20.02 15.19 -9.72
CA ALA A 620 20.91 15.56 -10.82
C ALA A 620 20.22 15.49 -12.20
N ASN A 621 18.98 14.98 -12.27
CA ASN A 621 18.21 14.73 -13.49
C ASN A 621 19.05 13.91 -14.48
N ALA A 622 19.89 13.04 -13.92
CA ALA A 622 20.88 12.25 -14.63
C ALA A 622 20.34 10.87 -15.04
N GLY A 623 19.11 10.54 -14.61
CA GLY A 623 18.52 9.22 -14.73
C GLY A 623 18.89 8.30 -13.57
N ILE A 624 18.23 7.14 -13.52
CA ILE A 624 18.48 6.11 -12.51
C ILE A 624 19.74 5.33 -12.88
N PRO A 625 20.82 5.39 -12.07
CA PRO A 625 21.99 4.57 -12.33
C PRO A 625 21.69 3.10 -12.03
N GLN A 626 22.31 2.19 -12.78
CA GLN A 626 22.27 0.75 -12.47
C GLN A 626 22.93 0.42 -11.14
N SER A 627 23.99 1.16 -10.80
CA SER A 627 24.67 1.07 -9.51
C SER A 627 25.48 2.32 -9.18
N ILE A 628 25.74 2.51 -7.90
CA ILE A 628 26.49 3.64 -7.35
C ILE A 628 27.66 3.14 -6.50
N THR A 629 28.62 4.02 -6.23
CA THR A 629 29.71 3.74 -5.28
C THR A 629 29.67 4.76 -4.15
N ILE A 630 29.59 4.27 -2.92
CA ILE A 630 29.67 5.06 -1.69
C ILE A 630 31.09 4.95 -1.15
N THR A 631 31.73 6.08 -0.88
CA THR A 631 33.11 6.18 -0.37
C THR A 631 33.20 6.90 0.97
N LYS A 632 32.09 7.45 1.46
CA LYS A 632 32.04 8.35 2.60
C LYS A 632 30.95 7.93 3.59
N ASP A 633 31.26 8.00 4.87
CA ASP A 633 30.34 7.83 5.98
C ASP A 633 29.75 9.20 6.35
N VAL A 634 28.42 9.34 6.26
CA VAL A 634 27.72 10.62 6.49
C VAL A 634 27.48 10.93 7.96
N PHE A 635 27.67 9.98 8.88
CA PHE A 635 27.52 10.23 10.32
C PHE A 635 28.73 10.95 10.90
N ASN A 636 29.93 10.48 10.58
CA ASN A 636 31.19 11.06 11.05
C ASN A 636 31.88 11.96 10.01
N ASN A 637 31.36 12.02 8.78
CA ASN A 637 31.92 12.80 7.67
C ASN A 637 33.33 12.34 7.24
N GLU A 638 33.70 11.09 7.52
CA GLU A 638 34.99 10.47 7.16
C GLU A 638 34.86 9.54 5.95
N ASN A 639 35.99 9.13 5.37
CA ASN A 639 36.00 8.06 4.37
C ASN A 639 35.59 6.73 5.00
N ILE A 640 34.86 5.92 4.23
CA ILE A 640 34.52 4.55 4.61
C ILE A 640 35.81 3.77 4.93
N LYS A 641 35.77 3.00 6.03
CA LYS A 641 36.87 2.19 6.53
C LYS A 641 36.60 0.71 6.28
N ASN A 642 37.66 -0.04 5.99
CA ASN A 642 37.55 -1.49 5.89
C ASN A 642 37.25 -2.10 7.25
N TYR A 643 36.58 -3.25 7.23
CA TYR A 643 36.19 -4.05 8.40
C TYR A 643 35.16 -3.41 9.34
N GLN A 644 34.57 -2.27 8.98
CA GLN A 644 33.48 -1.61 9.72
C GLN A 644 32.13 -1.88 9.06
N ASN A 645 31.09 -2.12 9.85
CA ASN A 645 29.72 -2.29 9.34
C ASN A 645 29.07 -0.93 9.08
N TYR A 646 28.38 -0.83 7.95
CA TYR A 646 27.59 0.31 7.55
C TYR A 646 26.20 -0.16 7.14
N TYR A 647 25.16 0.51 7.65
CA TYR A 647 23.76 0.13 7.44
C TYR A 647 23.09 1.11 6.49
N TYR A 648 22.27 0.59 5.57
CA TYR A 648 21.60 1.38 4.54
C TYR A 648 20.14 0.94 4.36
N CYS A 649 19.30 1.89 3.98
CA CYS A 649 17.97 1.63 3.44
C CYS A 649 17.74 2.48 2.19
N VAL A 650 16.82 2.03 1.34
CA VAL A 650 16.41 2.74 0.12
C VAL A 650 14.93 3.04 0.15
N VAL A 651 14.56 4.18 -0.42
CA VAL A 651 13.18 4.68 -0.54
C VAL A 651 12.95 4.99 -2.00
N ALA A 652 11.88 4.44 -2.57
CA ALA A 652 11.38 4.89 -3.86
C ALA A 652 10.35 5.99 -3.66
N TYR A 653 10.29 6.92 -4.60
CA TYR A 653 9.27 7.96 -4.61
C TYR A 653 8.68 8.19 -5.99
N GLY A 654 7.42 8.59 -5.99
CA GLY A 654 6.65 8.95 -7.17
C GLY A 654 6.25 10.41 -7.14
N TYR A 655 5.92 10.92 -8.33
CA TYR A 655 5.59 12.31 -8.57
C TYR A 655 4.32 12.44 -9.42
N ASN A 656 3.50 13.42 -9.06
CA ASN A 656 2.43 13.97 -9.89
C ASN A 656 2.27 15.46 -9.53
N ASN A 657 1.90 16.31 -10.47
CA ASN A 657 1.55 17.70 -10.18
C ASN A 657 0.46 18.16 -11.15
N TYR A 658 -0.72 17.53 -11.06
CA TYR A 658 -1.82 17.76 -12.00
C TYR A 658 -2.31 19.21 -11.99
N GLU A 659 -2.24 19.86 -10.84
CA GLU A 659 -2.59 21.27 -10.64
C GLU A 659 -1.61 21.86 -9.60
N PRO A 660 -0.78 22.84 -9.99
CA PRO A 660 0.12 23.50 -9.05
C PRO A 660 -0.64 24.11 -7.88
N PHE A 661 -0.16 23.86 -6.66
CA PHE A 661 -0.78 24.40 -5.46
C PHE A 661 -0.60 25.92 -5.35
N ASP A 662 -1.70 26.66 -5.26
CA ASP A 662 -1.72 28.09 -5.00
C ASP A 662 -1.81 28.36 -3.49
N THR A 663 -0.74 28.93 -2.94
CA THR A 663 -0.62 29.22 -1.51
C THR A 663 -1.51 30.37 -1.02
N ASN A 664 -2.13 31.15 -1.91
CA ASN A 664 -3.03 32.23 -1.53
C ASN A 664 -4.47 31.74 -1.39
N THR A 665 -4.89 30.85 -2.29
CA THR A 665 -6.26 30.33 -2.35
C THR A 665 -6.41 28.98 -1.67
N GLY A 666 -5.31 28.24 -1.47
CA GLY A 666 -5.31 26.89 -0.92
C GLY A 666 -5.82 25.82 -1.89
N VAL A 667 -5.91 26.15 -3.18
CA VAL A 667 -6.40 25.31 -4.29
C VAL A 667 -5.22 24.65 -5.02
N GLY A 668 -5.45 23.48 -5.61
CA GLY A 668 -4.44 22.67 -6.31
C GLY A 668 -3.96 21.44 -5.53
N GLN A 669 -3.00 20.71 -6.10
CA GLN A 669 -2.50 19.46 -5.53
C GLN A 669 -1.57 19.70 -4.33
N ARG A 670 -2.03 19.28 -3.15
CA ARG A 670 -1.28 19.43 -1.89
C ARG A 670 -0.11 18.46 -1.75
N THR A 671 -0.22 17.28 -2.32
CA THR A 671 0.82 16.24 -2.21
C THR A 671 1.36 15.87 -3.59
N PRO A 672 2.26 16.64 -4.18
CA PRO A 672 2.95 16.22 -5.41
C PRO A 672 3.89 15.01 -5.24
N TYR A 673 4.33 14.73 -4.02
CA TYR A 673 5.26 13.66 -3.69
C TYR A 673 4.58 12.52 -2.92
N VAL A 674 4.83 11.28 -3.34
CA VAL A 674 4.50 10.05 -2.60
C VAL A 674 5.74 9.17 -2.46
N GLU A 675 5.95 8.56 -1.30
CA GLU A 675 7.05 7.62 -1.07
C GLU A 675 6.56 6.20 -0.75
N SER A 676 7.44 5.22 -0.94
CA SER A 676 7.21 3.82 -0.63
C SER A 676 6.72 3.62 0.80
N THR A 677 5.61 2.88 0.99
CA THR A 677 5.03 2.57 2.32
C THR A 677 5.40 1.17 2.84
N ARG A 678 5.94 0.27 2.01
CA ARG A 678 6.32 -1.09 2.42
C ARG A 678 7.59 -1.15 3.26
N LEU A 679 7.65 -2.18 4.12
CA LEU A 679 8.73 -2.49 5.06
C LEU A 679 10.11 -2.43 4.40
N LYS A 680 10.85 -1.35 4.63
CA LYS A 680 12.20 -1.14 4.10
C LYS A 680 13.17 -2.10 4.79
N LYS A 681 13.60 -3.12 4.06
CA LYS A 681 14.67 -4.03 4.45
C LYS A 681 15.95 -3.24 4.73
N ILE A 682 16.59 -3.53 5.86
CA ILE A 682 17.89 -2.95 6.21
C ILE A 682 18.98 -3.79 5.54
N TYR A 683 19.86 -3.13 4.82
CA TYR A 683 21.03 -3.74 4.19
C TYR A 683 22.28 -3.34 4.96
N HIS A 684 23.26 -4.23 5.03
CA HIS A 684 24.56 -3.89 5.62
C HIS A 684 25.69 -4.18 4.63
N GLY A 685 26.69 -3.30 4.64
CA GLY A 685 27.95 -3.47 3.92
C GLY A 685 29.12 -3.44 4.90
N ARG A 686 30.13 -4.26 4.64
CA ARG A 686 31.38 -4.31 5.40
C ARG A 686 32.56 -4.28 4.42
N PRO A 687 33.07 -3.10 4.06
CA PRO A 687 34.18 -2.95 3.11
C PRO A 687 35.41 -3.77 3.53
N ASP A 688 36.19 -4.27 2.56
CA ASP A 688 37.35 -5.13 2.80
C ASP A 688 38.47 -4.81 1.78
N LEU A 689 39.70 -5.22 2.10
CA LEU A 689 40.90 -5.12 1.27
C LEU A 689 40.83 -6.11 0.09
N ILE A 690 39.90 -5.91 -0.83
CA ILE A 690 39.97 -6.55 -2.15
C ILE A 690 40.88 -5.68 -3.02
N SER A 691 41.93 -6.29 -3.59
CA SER A 691 43.09 -5.65 -4.20
C SER A 691 42.72 -4.57 -5.24
N ALA A 692 42.82 -3.31 -4.81
CA ALA A 692 42.63 -2.13 -5.65
C ALA A 692 43.70 -2.06 -6.77
N ILE A 693 43.39 -2.58 -7.96
CA ILE A 693 44.14 -2.26 -9.19
C ILE A 693 43.24 -1.48 -10.14
N LYS A 694 43.80 -0.37 -10.64
CA LYS A 694 43.17 0.65 -11.47
C LYS A 694 42.40 0.07 -12.66
N TYR A 695 41.18 0.57 -12.80
CA TYR A 695 40.12 0.23 -13.75
C TYR A 695 40.48 0.30 -15.25
N SER A 696 41.63 0.84 -15.66
CA SER A 696 41.84 1.20 -17.07
C SER A 696 42.59 0.17 -17.93
N ASP A 697 43.45 -0.68 -17.35
CA ASP A 697 44.45 -1.42 -18.16
C ASP A 697 44.29 -2.96 -18.10
N SER A 698 43.37 -3.49 -17.28
CA SER A 698 43.20 -4.94 -17.03
C SER A 698 41.77 -5.44 -17.26
N GLN A 699 41.03 -4.82 -18.19
CA GLN A 699 39.64 -5.18 -18.45
C GLN A 699 39.54 -6.45 -19.32
N PRO A 700 38.61 -7.38 -19.01
CA PRO A 700 38.44 -8.60 -19.78
C PRO A 700 37.97 -8.29 -21.21
N ILE A 701 38.53 -9.03 -22.17
CA ILE A 701 38.10 -8.96 -23.57
C ILE A 701 36.94 -9.93 -23.75
N VAL A 702 35.78 -9.41 -24.15
CA VAL A 702 34.60 -10.22 -24.45
C VAL A 702 34.55 -10.52 -25.94
N THR A 703 34.40 -11.80 -26.29
CA THR A 703 34.22 -12.27 -27.66
C THR A 703 32.88 -13.01 -27.76
N ARG A 704 31.97 -12.50 -28.59
CA ARG A 704 30.70 -13.17 -28.90
C ARG A 704 30.96 -14.31 -29.86
N LEU A 705 30.59 -15.51 -29.46
CA LEU A 705 30.68 -16.72 -30.30
C LEU A 705 29.41 -16.92 -31.15
N GLU A 706 28.25 -16.63 -30.56
CA GLU A 706 26.93 -16.78 -31.18
C GLU A 706 25.91 -15.79 -30.59
N GLY A 707 24.72 -15.73 -31.19
CA GLY A 707 23.59 -14.91 -30.73
C GLY A 707 23.62 -13.45 -31.19
N THR A 708 22.56 -12.73 -30.86
CA THR A 708 22.38 -11.29 -31.09
C THR A 708 21.91 -10.62 -29.81
N GLY A 709 22.17 -9.31 -29.64
CA GLY A 709 21.84 -8.58 -28.42
C GLY A 709 22.84 -7.48 -28.10
N THR A 710 22.32 -6.35 -27.61
CA THR A 710 23.09 -5.13 -27.32
C THR A 710 23.08 -4.78 -25.83
N GLY A 711 22.00 -5.13 -25.12
CA GLY A 711 21.72 -4.59 -23.80
C GLY A 711 21.57 -3.06 -23.85
N SER A 712 21.97 -2.39 -22.78
CA SER A 712 22.02 -0.91 -22.69
C SER A 712 23.41 -0.33 -23.04
N ASN A 713 24.33 -1.16 -23.51
CA ASN A 713 25.73 -0.76 -23.72
C ASN A 713 25.94 -0.23 -25.14
N PHE A 714 26.73 0.85 -25.24
CA PHE A 714 27.25 1.30 -26.54
C PHE A 714 28.33 0.32 -27.00
N LEU A 715 28.03 -0.50 -28.01
CA LEU A 715 28.96 -1.50 -28.52
C LEU A 715 30.04 -0.88 -29.41
N GLU A 716 31.27 -1.35 -29.26
CA GLU A 716 32.39 -0.98 -30.11
C GLU A 716 33.24 -2.23 -30.34
N ILE A 717 33.37 -2.66 -31.60
CA ILE A 717 34.20 -3.82 -31.95
C ILE A 717 35.69 -3.46 -31.82
N ASP A 718 36.52 -4.45 -31.47
CA ASP A 718 37.97 -4.28 -31.41
C ASP A 718 38.53 -3.85 -32.79
N ARG A 719 39.59 -3.04 -32.79
CA ARG A 719 40.18 -2.54 -34.04
C ARG A 719 40.68 -3.66 -34.95
N LYS A 720 41.33 -4.70 -34.38
CA LYS A 720 41.81 -5.84 -35.18
C LYS A 720 40.63 -6.64 -35.75
N MET A 721 39.56 -6.76 -34.96
CA MET A 721 38.32 -7.38 -35.43
C MET A 721 37.72 -6.60 -36.61
N ARG A 722 37.58 -5.28 -36.48
CA ARG A 722 37.11 -4.40 -37.57
C ARG A 722 37.96 -4.54 -38.82
N ASP A 723 39.29 -4.47 -38.68
CA ASP A 723 40.20 -4.58 -39.82
C ASP A 723 40.08 -5.95 -40.53
N SER A 724 39.79 -7.02 -39.78
CA SER A 724 39.58 -8.36 -40.34
C SER A 724 38.30 -8.50 -41.17
N LEU A 725 37.25 -7.71 -40.87
CA LEU A 725 35.97 -7.76 -41.57
C LEU A 725 36.07 -7.24 -43.02
N PHE A 726 37.09 -6.45 -43.36
CA PHE A 726 37.31 -6.00 -44.73
C PHE A 726 37.88 -7.09 -45.66
N PHE A 727 38.49 -8.15 -45.10
CA PHE A 727 39.25 -9.14 -45.88
C PHE A 727 38.76 -10.59 -45.69
N LYS A 728 37.93 -10.87 -44.68
CA LYS A 728 37.32 -12.19 -44.46
C LYS A 728 35.83 -12.16 -44.77
N ASN A 729 35.33 -13.20 -45.44
CA ASN A 729 33.90 -13.40 -45.65
C ASN A 729 33.24 -13.68 -44.28
N ASN A 730 32.23 -12.89 -43.89
CA ASN A 730 31.39 -12.99 -42.68
C ASN A 730 31.89 -13.91 -41.56
N SER A 731 32.53 -13.34 -40.53
CA SER A 731 32.78 -14.07 -39.28
C SER A 731 31.61 -13.89 -38.32
N ALA A 732 31.03 -14.99 -37.84
CA ALA A 732 30.03 -14.97 -36.77
C ALA A 732 30.62 -14.58 -35.39
N VAL A 733 31.95 -14.63 -35.26
CA VAL A 733 32.67 -14.37 -34.01
C VAL A 733 33.10 -12.91 -33.97
N ILE A 734 32.65 -12.17 -32.96
CA ILE A 734 32.94 -10.73 -32.82
C ILE A 734 33.61 -10.45 -31.48
N SER A 735 34.83 -9.92 -31.53
CA SER A 735 35.53 -9.40 -30.34
C SER A 735 35.24 -7.91 -30.15
N TYR A 736 34.87 -7.54 -28.93
CA TYR A 736 34.58 -6.15 -28.55
C TYR A 736 35.79 -5.48 -27.92
N LYS A 737 35.83 -4.16 -28.04
CA LYS A 737 36.72 -3.32 -27.24
C LYS A 737 36.35 -3.46 -25.75
N PRO A 738 37.31 -3.46 -24.81
CA PRO A 738 37.00 -3.55 -23.39
C PRO A 738 35.97 -2.49 -22.96
N LEU A 739 35.04 -2.87 -22.07
CA LEU A 739 33.89 -2.08 -21.60
C LEU A 739 32.79 -1.78 -22.66
N ASN A 740 33.00 -2.11 -23.93
CA ASN A 740 32.05 -1.86 -25.03
C ASN A 740 31.47 -3.17 -25.60
N SER A 741 31.22 -4.14 -24.74
CA SER A 741 30.58 -5.42 -25.07
C SER A 741 29.12 -5.47 -24.56
N PRO A 742 28.31 -6.46 -25.01
CA PRO A 742 26.92 -6.60 -24.56
C PRO A 742 26.74 -6.88 -23.06
N ILE A 743 27.82 -7.28 -22.37
CA ILE A 743 27.81 -7.59 -20.93
C ILE A 743 28.79 -6.69 -20.19
N LYS A 744 28.44 -6.26 -18.97
CA LYS A 744 29.37 -5.52 -18.11
C LYS A 744 30.09 -6.50 -17.18
N ILE A 745 31.41 -6.42 -17.13
CA ILE A 745 32.22 -7.20 -16.21
C ILE A 745 33.04 -6.23 -15.36
N LEU A 746 32.98 -6.43 -14.04
CA LEU A 746 33.76 -5.68 -13.07
C LEU A 746 34.79 -6.60 -12.44
N VAL A 747 36.08 -6.39 -12.72
CA VAL A 747 37.16 -7.13 -12.07
C VAL A 747 37.29 -6.64 -10.63
N LEU A 748 37.15 -7.56 -9.68
CA LEU A 748 37.26 -7.33 -8.25
C LEU A 748 38.67 -7.70 -7.76
N ASP A 749 39.15 -8.88 -8.13
CA ASP A 749 40.50 -9.37 -7.82
C ASP A 749 41.17 -9.91 -9.09
N PRO A 750 42.07 -9.14 -9.72
CA PRO A 750 42.73 -9.55 -10.95
C PRO A 750 43.63 -10.78 -10.77
N THR A 751 44.11 -11.07 -9.55
CA THR A 751 44.98 -12.24 -9.32
C THR A 751 44.22 -13.56 -9.50
N LEU A 752 42.91 -13.56 -9.24
CA LEU A 752 42.03 -14.72 -9.43
C LEU A 752 41.54 -14.84 -10.87
N THR A 753 41.58 -13.75 -11.65
CA THR A 753 41.12 -13.69 -13.05
C THR A 753 42.25 -13.85 -14.07
N GLN A 754 43.51 -13.61 -13.67
CA GLN A 754 44.66 -13.60 -14.58
C GLN A 754 44.85 -14.94 -15.31
N ASN A 755 45.07 -14.88 -16.63
CA ASN A 755 45.29 -16.03 -17.52
C ASN A 755 44.16 -17.07 -17.58
N LYS A 756 42.95 -16.74 -17.10
CA LYS A 756 41.76 -17.61 -17.23
C LYS A 756 40.91 -17.24 -18.44
N LYS A 757 40.21 -18.24 -18.99
CA LYS A 757 39.19 -18.06 -20.03
C LYS A 757 37.87 -18.63 -19.53
N PHE A 758 36.81 -17.89 -19.75
CA PHE A 758 35.46 -18.29 -19.36
C PHE A 758 34.55 -18.32 -20.58
N GLU A 759 33.59 -19.23 -20.55
CA GLU A 759 32.48 -19.30 -21.51
C GLU A 759 31.19 -18.94 -20.77
N LEU A 760 30.49 -17.92 -21.26
CA LEU A 760 29.18 -17.52 -20.75
C LEU A 760 28.13 -17.90 -21.79
N SER A 761 27.22 -18.80 -21.40
CA SER A 761 26.10 -19.25 -22.21
C SER A 761 24.80 -18.71 -21.63
N ILE A 762 23.91 -18.20 -22.46
CA ILE A 762 22.55 -17.78 -22.07
C ILE A 762 21.59 -18.87 -22.54
N PHE A 763 20.68 -19.28 -21.67
CA PHE A 763 19.73 -20.36 -21.92
C PHE A 763 18.43 -20.07 -21.19
N ASP A 764 17.30 -20.56 -21.69
CA ASP A 764 16.01 -20.49 -21.00
C ASP A 764 15.39 -21.88 -20.87
N GLU A 765 14.09 -21.94 -20.57
CA GLU A 765 13.37 -23.20 -20.44
C GLU A 765 13.07 -23.86 -21.80
N ASN A 766 13.09 -23.11 -22.89
CA ASN A 766 12.79 -23.58 -24.24
C ASN A 766 13.99 -23.42 -25.19
N MET A 767 14.87 -24.41 -25.18
CA MET A 767 16.07 -24.42 -26.04
C MET A 767 15.78 -24.73 -27.53
N ASP A 768 14.52 -24.96 -27.91
CA ASP A 768 14.12 -25.37 -29.27
C ASP A 768 13.73 -24.19 -30.18
N ASP A 769 13.74 -22.95 -29.66
CA ASP A 769 13.46 -21.75 -30.44
C ASP A 769 14.65 -20.77 -30.50
N THR A 770 14.43 -19.61 -31.10
CA THR A 770 15.45 -18.55 -31.25
C THR A 770 15.13 -17.31 -30.40
N VAL A 771 14.20 -17.44 -29.45
CA VAL A 771 13.64 -16.36 -28.64
C VAL A 771 14.04 -16.55 -27.18
N ILE A 772 14.80 -15.59 -26.65
CA ILE A 772 15.18 -15.61 -25.24
C ILE A 772 13.98 -15.18 -24.37
N ASN A 773 13.38 -16.12 -23.64
CA ASN A 773 12.23 -15.86 -22.79
C ASN A 773 12.59 -15.16 -21.47
N ASN A 774 11.58 -14.66 -20.76
CA ASN A 774 11.74 -13.96 -19.48
C ASN A 774 12.25 -14.86 -18.33
N THR A 775 12.39 -16.16 -18.57
CA THR A 775 12.99 -17.14 -17.66
C THR A 775 14.48 -17.36 -17.94
N ALA A 776 15.02 -16.74 -18.98
CA ALA A 776 16.41 -16.91 -19.41
C ALA A 776 17.40 -16.64 -18.28
N LYS A 777 18.40 -17.50 -18.16
CA LYS A 777 19.49 -17.45 -17.20
C LYS A 777 20.81 -17.51 -17.95
N TRP A 778 21.89 -17.19 -17.25
CA TRP A 778 23.23 -17.39 -17.79
C TRP A 778 23.97 -18.46 -16.99
N LYS A 779 24.83 -19.21 -17.68
CA LYS A 779 25.78 -20.16 -17.12
C LYS A 779 27.18 -19.71 -17.50
N LEU A 780 28.06 -19.58 -16.52
CA LEU A 780 29.48 -19.33 -16.71
C LEU A 780 30.24 -20.63 -16.45
N LYS A 781 31.14 -21.00 -17.37
CA LYS A 781 32.03 -22.15 -17.26
C LYS A 781 33.48 -21.70 -17.33
N ASP A 782 34.30 -22.15 -16.39
CA ASP A 782 35.75 -21.95 -16.45
C ASP A 782 36.36 -22.95 -17.47
N LEU A 783 36.98 -22.44 -18.53
CA LEU A 783 37.60 -23.28 -19.56
C LEU A 783 38.94 -23.87 -19.10
N ASN A 784 39.54 -23.33 -18.03
CA ASN A 784 40.72 -23.88 -17.40
C ASN A 784 40.36 -25.02 -16.40
N ASN A 785 39.12 -25.05 -15.90
CA ASN A 785 38.59 -26.13 -15.05
C ASN A 785 37.13 -26.45 -15.43
N PRO A 786 36.89 -27.34 -16.41
CA PRO A 786 35.57 -27.56 -16.99
C PRO A 786 34.49 -28.09 -16.03
N ASN A 787 34.89 -28.60 -14.86
CA ASN A 787 33.98 -29.08 -13.82
C ASN A 787 33.43 -27.94 -12.95
N ASP A 788 33.99 -26.74 -13.06
CA ASP A 788 33.56 -25.57 -12.32
C ASP A 788 32.65 -24.69 -13.20
N SER A 789 31.39 -24.59 -12.81
CA SER A 789 30.39 -23.78 -13.51
C SER A 789 29.40 -23.15 -12.55
N VAL A 790 28.99 -21.93 -12.86
CA VAL A 790 28.05 -21.14 -12.05
C VAL A 790 26.85 -20.78 -12.92
N ILE A 791 25.65 -20.99 -12.40
CA ILE A 791 24.40 -20.59 -13.04
C ILE A 791 23.82 -19.41 -12.27
N SER A 792 23.28 -18.43 -12.98
CA SER A 792 22.61 -17.29 -12.37
C SER A 792 21.41 -17.74 -11.53
N ALA A 793 21.29 -17.20 -10.31
CA ALA A 793 20.14 -17.49 -9.45
C ALA A 793 18.85 -16.95 -10.10
N ASN A 794 18.91 -15.70 -10.56
CA ASN A 794 17.80 -14.96 -11.16
C ASN A 794 17.86 -14.97 -12.69
N SER A 795 16.73 -14.67 -13.32
CA SER A 795 16.64 -14.48 -14.76
C SER A 795 17.32 -13.16 -15.18
N ILE A 796 17.85 -13.12 -16.41
CA ILE A 796 18.39 -11.92 -17.03
C ILE A 796 17.30 -10.88 -17.36
N SER A 797 16.01 -11.22 -17.30
CA SER A 797 14.91 -10.23 -17.37
C SER A 797 14.93 -9.23 -16.20
N GLN A 798 15.63 -9.59 -15.11
CA GLN A 798 15.86 -8.75 -13.95
C GLN A 798 17.32 -8.31 -13.96
N PHE A 799 17.56 -7.01 -13.81
CA PHE A 799 18.93 -6.50 -13.72
C PHE A 799 19.60 -7.07 -12.47
N ASN A 800 20.64 -7.88 -12.64
CA ASN A 800 21.33 -8.46 -11.48
C ASN A 800 22.84 -8.34 -11.64
N GLU A 801 23.50 -7.73 -10.66
CA GLU A 801 24.96 -7.71 -10.56
C GLU A 801 25.39 -8.87 -9.66
N THR A 802 25.92 -9.93 -10.26
CA THR A 802 26.32 -11.16 -9.55
C THR A 802 27.81 -11.15 -9.29
N VAL A 803 28.18 -11.20 -8.01
CA VAL A 803 29.58 -11.32 -7.57
C VAL A 803 30.03 -12.78 -7.67
N LEU A 804 31.11 -13.03 -8.42
CA LEU A 804 31.75 -14.33 -8.56
C LEU A 804 33.09 -14.29 -7.84
N SER A 805 33.05 -14.29 -6.50
CA SER A 805 34.22 -14.14 -5.65
C SER A 805 35.30 -15.17 -5.95
N GLN A 806 34.94 -16.41 -6.32
CA GLN A 806 35.89 -17.46 -6.68
C GLN A 806 36.70 -17.17 -7.95
N TYR A 807 36.20 -16.28 -8.82
CA TYR A 807 36.87 -15.88 -10.07
C TYR A 807 37.43 -14.46 -10.03
N GLY A 808 37.13 -13.70 -8.97
CA GLY A 808 37.63 -12.34 -8.79
C GLY A 808 36.93 -11.31 -9.67
N PHE A 809 35.68 -11.51 -10.09
CA PHE A 809 34.93 -10.48 -10.83
C PHE A 809 33.43 -10.57 -10.57
N ALA A 810 32.70 -9.54 -10.98
CA ALA A 810 31.23 -9.51 -11.00
C ALA A 810 30.73 -9.37 -12.44
N ILE A 811 29.61 -10.02 -12.74
CA ILE A 811 28.91 -9.92 -14.03
C ILE A 811 27.61 -9.13 -13.82
N SER A 812 27.42 -8.14 -14.69
CA SER A 812 26.19 -7.37 -14.82
C SER A 812 25.59 -7.61 -16.20
N LEU A 813 24.44 -8.27 -16.23
CA LEU A 813 23.69 -8.62 -17.44
C LEU A 813 22.20 -8.37 -17.21
N ASN A 814 21.54 -7.77 -18.20
CA ASN A 814 20.11 -7.50 -18.17
C ASN A 814 19.54 -7.52 -19.58
N GLN A 815 18.37 -8.14 -19.75
CA GLN A 815 17.57 -8.11 -20.95
C GLN A 815 16.87 -6.76 -21.05
N VAL A 816 16.94 -6.15 -22.22
CA VAL A 816 16.26 -4.90 -22.53
C VAL A 816 15.17 -5.17 -23.55
N GLU A 817 14.12 -4.35 -23.53
CA GLU A 817 13.04 -4.43 -24.49
C GLU A 817 13.53 -4.02 -25.88
N GLU A 818 12.94 -4.59 -26.92
CA GLU A 818 13.31 -4.28 -28.30
C GLU A 818 12.94 -2.82 -28.66
N PRO A 819 13.72 -2.14 -29.51
CA PRO A 819 13.38 -0.80 -29.96
C PRO A 819 11.98 -0.72 -30.60
N GLY A 820 11.23 0.35 -30.33
CA GLY A 820 9.86 0.51 -30.84
C GLY A 820 8.77 -0.25 -30.07
N SER A 821 9.11 -1.07 -29.06
CA SER A 821 8.11 -1.81 -28.28
C SER A 821 7.37 -0.95 -27.24
N LYS A 822 8.04 0.07 -26.68
CA LYS A 822 7.56 0.91 -25.58
C LYS A 822 7.66 2.41 -25.88
N VAL A 823 7.28 2.81 -27.09
CA VAL A 823 7.44 4.17 -27.63
C VAL A 823 6.94 5.31 -26.73
N PHE A 824 5.89 5.10 -25.93
CA PHE A 824 5.30 6.14 -25.07
C PHE A 824 5.81 6.12 -23.63
N THR A 825 6.39 5.02 -23.18
CA THR A 825 6.83 4.83 -21.79
C THR A 825 8.35 4.84 -21.65
N ASP A 826 9.10 4.40 -22.66
CA ASP A 826 10.55 4.55 -22.74
C ASP A 826 10.92 5.72 -23.67
N LYS A 827 11.40 6.82 -23.06
CA LYS A 827 11.83 8.01 -23.81
C LYS A 827 12.96 7.70 -24.80
N SER A 828 13.85 6.76 -24.50
CA SER A 828 14.94 6.40 -25.40
C SER A 828 14.46 5.62 -26.62
N ASN A 829 13.29 4.98 -26.53
CA ASN A 829 12.75 4.10 -27.58
C ASN A 829 13.76 3.01 -28.03
N GLY A 830 14.64 2.55 -27.12
CA GLY A 830 15.74 1.62 -27.44
C GLY A 830 16.97 2.26 -28.12
N PHE A 831 17.01 3.58 -28.31
CA PHE A 831 18.17 4.28 -28.88
C PHE A 831 19.31 4.41 -27.86
N VAL A 832 20.46 3.81 -28.15
CA VAL A 832 21.65 3.85 -27.25
C VAL A 832 22.56 5.05 -27.52
N GLY A 833 22.78 5.41 -28.79
CA GLY A 833 23.59 6.56 -29.15
C GLY A 833 24.25 6.46 -30.52
N VAL A 834 25.02 7.49 -30.89
CA VAL A 834 25.80 7.59 -32.14
C VAL A 834 27.18 8.15 -31.82
N LYS A 835 28.22 7.63 -32.48
CA LYS A 835 29.60 8.09 -32.35
C LYS A 835 30.23 8.32 -33.72
N LYS A 836 30.69 9.54 -33.98
CA LYS A 836 31.42 9.91 -35.20
C LYS A 836 32.90 10.09 -34.87
N LEU A 837 33.79 9.42 -35.61
CA LEU A 837 35.24 9.47 -35.40
C LEU A 837 35.94 9.92 -36.69
N TYR A 838 36.85 10.89 -36.58
CA TYR A 838 37.71 11.36 -37.67
C TYR A 838 39.17 11.13 -37.33
N ASN A 839 39.99 10.72 -38.31
CA ASN A 839 41.39 10.38 -38.07
C ASN A 839 42.30 11.61 -37.78
N SER A 840 41.95 12.82 -38.23
CA SER A 840 42.88 13.97 -38.08
C SER A 840 42.36 15.38 -38.48
N TYR A 841 41.11 15.57 -38.90
CA TYR A 841 40.60 16.90 -39.29
C TYR A 841 39.70 17.51 -38.20
N PRO A 842 40.05 18.66 -37.59
CA PRO A 842 39.15 19.39 -36.71
C PRO A 842 38.08 20.08 -37.58
N GLY A 843 36.90 19.47 -37.68
CA GLY A 843 35.77 19.99 -38.46
C GLY A 843 34.92 18.93 -39.15
N GLY A 844 35.47 17.72 -39.35
CA GLY A 844 34.78 16.66 -40.11
C GLY A 844 34.63 17.00 -41.60
N TRP A 845 34.83 16.01 -42.47
CA TRP A 845 34.67 16.22 -43.91
C TRP A 845 33.27 15.83 -44.42
N LEU A 846 32.51 15.06 -43.62
CA LEU A 846 31.17 14.62 -43.96
C LEU A 846 30.15 15.62 -43.40
N ASN A 847 29.57 16.42 -44.30
CA ASN A 847 28.44 17.29 -43.99
C ASN A 847 27.14 16.62 -44.45
N THR A 848 26.13 16.59 -43.57
CA THR A 848 24.80 16.03 -43.88
C THR A 848 23.72 17.04 -43.64
N ILE A 849 22.67 17.00 -44.46
CA ILE A 849 21.46 17.80 -44.25
C ILE A 849 20.66 17.13 -43.13
N GLU A 850 20.41 17.86 -42.04
CA GLU A 850 19.62 17.34 -40.92
C GLU A 850 18.13 17.34 -41.24
N ASN A 851 17.40 16.39 -40.64
CA ASN A 851 15.94 16.32 -40.74
C ASN A 851 15.29 17.59 -40.18
N GLY A 852 14.49 18.28 -40.99
CA GLY A 852 13.81 19.51 -40.61
C GLY A 852 14.71 20.74 -40.53
N TYR A 853 15.93 20.68 -41.08
CA TYR A 853 16.82 21.85 -41.11
C TYR A 853 16.31 22.92 -42.08
N ALA A 854 16.31 24.18 -41.65
CA ALA A 854 15.98 25.33 -42.51
C ALA A 854 17.25 26.16 -42.78
N ASN A 855 17.65 26.29 -44.05
CA ASN A 855 18.75 27.18 -44.42
C ASN A 855 18.22 28.60 -44.64
N THR A 856 18.32 29.44 -43.62
CA THR A 856 17.85 30.83 -43.65
C THR A 856 18.75 31.78 -44.45
N THR A 857 19.95 31.35 -44.84
CA THR A 857 20.98 32.22 -45.45
C THR A 857 20.80 32.41 -46.95
N ASN A 858 20.21 31.44 -47.65
CA ASN A 858 19.97 31.50 -49.10
C ASN A 858 18.48 31.47 -49.49
N GLY A 859 17.56 31.26 -48.53
CA GLY A 859 16.10 31.37 -48.74
C GLY A 859 15.45 30.26 -49.58
N ILE A 860 16.18 29.20 -49.95
CA ILE A 860 15.71 28.19 -50.92
C ILE A 860 14.98 27.00 -50.28
N PHE A 861 15.20 26.68 -48.99
CA PHE A 861 14.57 25.51 -48.34
C PHE A 861 14.06 25.82 -46.92
N SER A 862 12.77 25.56 -46.69
CA SER A 862 12.17 25.59 -45.34
C SER A 862 12.33 24.25 -44.62
N ALA A 863 12.14 24.23 -43.30
CA ALA A 863 12.18 23.01 -42.49
C ALA A 863 11.22 21.91 -43.03
N GLU A 864 10.07 22.30 -43.55
CA GLU A 864 9.10 21.39 -44.16
C GLU A 864 9.63 20.73 -45.44
N HIS A 865 10.48 21.42 -46.21
CA HIS A 865 11.09 20.87 -47.43
C HIS A 865 12.15 19.80 -47.14
N LEU A 866 12.74 19.82 -45.95
CA LEU A 866 13.80 18.88 -45.52
C LEU A 866 13.32 17.95 -44.40
N ARG A 867 11.99 17.77 -44.27
CA ARG A 867 11.37 16.86 -43.30
C ARG A 867 11.30 15.44 -43.87
N PHE A 868 12.38 14.69 -43.64
CA PHE A 868 12.53 13.28 -44.02
C PHE A 868 11.79 12.32 -43.07
N MET A 869 11.44 12.75 -41.85
CA MET A 869 10.72 11.96 -40.85
C MET A 869 9.66 12.84 -40.17
N SER A 870 8.41 12.39 -40.12
CA SER A 870 7.28 13.17 -39.57
C SER A 870 6.91 12.76 -38.14
N THR A 871 7.90 12.73 -37.25
CA THR A 871 7.76 12.25 -35.85
C THR A 871 7.41 13.35 -34.84
N SER A 872 7.33 14.61 -35.27
CA SER A 872 7.09 15.76 -34.38
C SER A 872 5.61 16.11 -34.17
N ASP A 873 4.72 15.67 -35.04
CA ASP A 873 3.30 16.04 -35.02
C ASP A 873 2.45 14.85 -34.52
N PRO A 874 1.77 14.96 -33.36
CA PRO A 874 0.93 13.89 -32.80
C PRO A 874 -0.19 13.38 -33.72
N ILE A 875 -0.59 14.16 -34.73
CA ILE A 875 -1.62 13.77 -35.70
C ILE A 875 -1.05 12.81 -36.75
N MET A 876 0.28 12.79 -36.92
CA MET A 876 0.95 11.99 -37.92
C MET A 876 1.23 10.57 -37.41
N VAL A 877 1.01 9.56 -38.26
CA VAL A 877 1.22 8.15 -37.90
C VAL A 877 2.65 7.87 -37.41
N ASP A 878 3.65 8.52 -38.01
CA ASP A 878 5.06 8.36 -37.65
C ASP A 878 5.40 8.88 -36.24
N PHE A 879 4.58 9.77 -35.64
CA PHE A 879 4.75 10.19 -34.24
C PHE A 879 4.65 9.00 -33.29
N ASN A 880 3.76 8.05 -33.57
CA ASN A 880 3.61 6.85 -32.75
C ASN A 880 4.83 5.92 -32.83
N LEU A 881 5.77 6.13 -33.75
CA LEU A 881 6.98 5.32 -33.89
C LEU A 881 8.18 5.91 -33.13
N ASP A 882 8.24 7.22 -32.94
CA ASP A 882 9.35 7.92 -32.25
C ASP A 882 8.84 9.24 -31.60
N PRO A 883 7.90 9.18 -30.64
CA PRO A 883 7.20 10.36 -30.13
C PRO A 883 8.11 11.32 -29.35
N TYR A 884 9.19 10.79 -28.77
CA TYR A 884 10.22 11.55 -28.07
C TYR A 884 11.38 11.98 -28.97
N GLN A 885 11.30 11.67 -30.27
CA GLN A 885 12.28 12.04 -31.29
C GLN A 885 13.71 11.54 -31.04
N SER A 886 13.84 10.40 -30.35
CA SER A 886 15.12 9.82 -29.94
C SER A 886 15.97 9.37 -31.12
N TYR A 887 15.35 8.91 -32.20
CA TYR A 887 16.05 8.63 -33.46
C TYR A 887 16.11 9.86 -34.34
N SER A 888 14.98 10.54 -34.51
CA SER A 888 14.78 11.60 -35.51
C SER A 888 15.48 12.93 -35.20
N LYS A 889 15.86 13.19 -33.94
CA LYS A 889 16.67 14.34 -33.50
C LYS A 889 18.00 13.96 -32.83
N SER A 890 18.54 12.78 -33.15
CA SER A 890 19.77 12.24 -32.55
C SER A 890 21.08 12.93 -32.99
N GLY A 891 21.04 13.92 -33.89
CA GLY A 891 22.24 14.47 -34.54
C GLY A 891 22.96 13.45 -35.47
N ASN A 892 22.28 12.34 -35.79
CA ASN A 892 22.76 11.34 -36.72
C ASN A 892 22.58 11.80 -38.17
N SER A 893 23.39 11.21 -39.03
CA SER A 893 23.37 11.40 -40.49
C SER A 893 22.69 10.24 -41.22
N PHE A 894 22.42 9.15 -40.51
CA PHE A 894 21.82 7.92 -41.01
C PHE A 894 20.62 7.57 -40.13
N PHE A 895 19.47 7.28 -40.72
CA PHE A 895 18.24 7.03 -39.98
C PHE A 895 17.66 5.65 -40.33
N PRO A 896 16.97 4.99 -39.39
CA PRO A 896 16.17 3.80 -39.68
C PRO A 896 15.23 4.01 -40.86
N PHE A 897 15.30 3.13 -41.86
CA PHE A 897 14.45 3.23 -43.04
C PHE A 897 12.95 3.20 -42.70
N GLY A 898 12.56 2.42 -41.68
CA GLY A 898 11.18 2.35 -41.18
C GLY A 898 10.63 3.67 -40.61
N LEU A 899 11.50 4.62 -40.24
CA LEU A 899 11.10 5.96 -39.76
C LEU A 899 11.03 7.01 -40.87
N ALA A 900 11.57 6.73 -42.06
CA ALA A 900 11.61 7.67 -43.17
C ALA A 900 10.21 7.85 -43.75
N ASP A 901 9.68 9.08 -43.76
CA ASP A 901 8.33 9.38 -44.19
C ASP A 901 8.14 9.05 -45.67
N TYR A 902 7.07 8.31 -45.95
CA TYR A 902 6.72 7.80 -47.27
C TYR A 902 5.67 8.66 -47.96
N ARG A 903 5.01 9.55 -47.21
CA ARG A 903 3.86 10.31 -47.70
C ARG A 903 4.33 11.52 -48.49
N SER A 904 3.62 11.81 -49.57
CA SER A 904 3.80 13.05 -50.33
C SER A 904 3.14 14.20 -49.55
N HIS A 905 3.88 15.27 -49.27
CA HIS A 905 3.33 16.48 -48.63
C HIS A 905 3.20 17.62 -49.64
N VAL A 906 2.20 18.47 -49.40
CA VAL A 906 2.01 19.73 -50.13
C VAL A 906 2.41 20.87 -49.19
N VAL A 907 3.40 21.66 -49.57
CA VAL A 907 3.82 22.84 -48.82
C VAL A 907 3.55 24.05 -49.69
N SER A 908 2.74 24.99 -49.19
CA SER A 908 2.40 26.24 -49.90
C SER A 908 1.76 26.03 -51.30
N GLY A 909 1.03 24.94 -51.50
CA GLY A 909 0.35 24.63 -52.76
C GLY A 909 1.22 23.90 -53.80
N GLU A 910 2.48 23.59 -53.48
CA GLU A 910 3.37 22.80 -54.32
C GLU A 910 3.68 21.43 -53.67
N ASN A 911 3.78 20.38 -54.47
CA ASN A 911 4.24 19.06 -54.00
C ASN A 911 5.72 19.14 -53.64
N LEU A 912 6.09 18.59 -52.47
CA LEU A 912 7.48 18.57 -52.02
C LEU A 912 8.40 17.81 -53.01
N HIS A 913 9.54 18.42 -53.32
CA HIS A 913 10.54 17.91 -54.27
C HIS A 913 11.57 16.93 -53.68
N TYR A 914 11.64 16.80 -52.35
CA TYR A 914 12.60 15.93 -51.66
C TYR A 914 11.86 14.87 -50.86
N ASN A 915 11.51 13.79 -51.54
CA ASN A 915 10.93 12.60 -50.93
C ASN A 915 12.03 11.61 -50.54
N THR A 916 11.88 10.95 -49.39
CA THR A 916 12.79 9.86 -49.04
C THR A 916 12.55 8.66 -49.97
N PRO A 917 13.52 7.74 -50.13
CA PRO A 917 13.31 6.53 -50.94
C PRO A 917 12.10 5.68 -50.51
N SER A 918 11.54 5.89 -49.31
CA SER A 918 10.37 5.15 -48.83
C SER A 918 9.08 5.51 -49.56
N ASN A 919 8.97 6.71 -50.15
CA ASN A 919 7.79 7.12 -50.93
C ASN A 919 7.60 6.24 -52.18
N LEU A 920 8.68 5.88 -52.89
CA LEU A 920 8.63 5.03 -54.08
C LEU A 920 8.17 3.58 -53.81
N LEU A 921 8.22 3.13 -52.56
CA LEU A 921 7.93 1.75 -52.18
C LEU A 921 6.49 1.52 -51.72
N GLU A 922 5.72 2.57 -51.42
CA GLU A 922 4.32 2.48 -50.96
C GLU A 922 3.43 1.75 -51.98
N SER A 923 3.72 1.90 -53.28
CA SER A 923 2.91 1.35 -54.36
C SER A 923 3.21 -0.11 -54.73
N ILE A 924 4.32 -0.70 -54.25
CA ILE A 924 4.79 -2.02 -54.70
C ILE A 924 4.76 -3.07 -53.57
N PHE A 925 5.04 -2.68 -52.33
CA PHE A 925 4.97 -3.56 -51.17
C PHE A 925 4.41 -2.76 -49.99
N GLY A 926 3.18 -3.09 -49.55
CA GLY A 926 2.52 -2.41 -48.42
C GLY A 926 3.32 -2.43 -47.10
N PRO A 927 2.70 -2.06 -45.95
CA PRO A 927 3.36 -1.84 -44.65
C PRO A 927 4.32 -2.96 -44.16
N VAL A 928 4.22 -4.16 -44.73
CA VAL A 928 4.99 -5.37 -44.44
C VAL A 928 6.48 -5.25 -44.82
N SER A 929 6.92 -4.29 -45.65
CA SER A 929 8.33 -4.22 -46.13
C SER A 929 9.24 -3.19 -45.44
N ARG A 930 8.72 -2.29 -44.58
CA ARG A 930 9.49 -1.13 -44.06
C ARG A 930 10.42 -1.43 -42.87
N GLY A 931 10.38 -2.65 -42.33
CA GLY A 931 11.21 -3.10 -41.22
C GLY A 931 10.83 -2.43 -39.89
N ALA A 932 10.33 -3.22 -38.92
CA ALA A 932 10.04 -2.70 -37.59
C ALA A 932 11.32 -2.21 -36.88
N LEU A 933 11.20 -1.24 -35.98
CA LEU A 933 12.32 -0.78 -35.14
C LEU A 933 12.95 -1.93 -34.34
N SER A 934 12.16 -2.93 -33.98
CA SER A 934 12.61 -4.16 -33.31
C SER A 934 13.59 -5.00 -34.14
N ASN A 935 13.65 -4.78 -35.46
CA ASN A 935 14.54 -5.50 -36.36
C ASN A 935 15.81 -4.68 -36.69
N LEU A 936 16.07 -3.58 -35.98
CA LEU A 936 17.24 -2.75 -36.22
C LEU A 936 18.54 -3.44 -35.80
N ASN A 937 19.53 -3.38 -36.69
CA ASN A 937 20.87 -3.84 -36.40
C ASN A 937 21.78 -2.67 -35.99
N ASN A 938 22.80 -2.95 -35.18
CA ASN A 938 23.90 -2.02 -34.94
C ASN A 938 24.71 -1.85 -36.23
N VAL A 939 24.98 -0.61 -36.64
CA VAL A 939 25.69 -0.30 -37.89
C VAL A 939 26.97 0.48 -37.61
N ASP A 940 28.10 0.01 -38.14
CA ASP A 940 29.38 0.74 -38.20
C ASP A 940 29.68 1.09 -39.66
N ILE A 941 29.71 2.39 -39.99
CA ILE A 941 29.95 2.89 -41.36
C ILE A 941 31.35 3.47 -41.43
N VAL A 942 32.22 2.83 -42.21
CA VAL A 942 33.60 3.26 -42.39
C VAL A 942 33.78 3.85 -43.79
N LEU A 943 34.05 5.15 -43.85
CA LEU A 943 34.41 5.85 -45.07
C LEU A 943 35.93 5.91 -45.17
N THR A 944 36.50 5.25 -46.19
CA THR A 944 37.95 5.14 -46.38
C THR A 944 38.32 5.40 -47.84
N PRO A 945 39.44 6.10 -48.12
CA PRO A 945 39.95 6.25 -49.49
C PRO A 945 40.55 4.94 -50.05
N ASP A 946 40.81 3.95 -49.20
CA ASP A 946 41.39 2.66 -49.58
C ASP A 946 40.33 1.76 -50.26
N LYS A 947 40.36 1.76 -51.60
CA LYS A 947 39.44 1.00 -52.45
C LYS A 947 39.45 -0.51 -52.21
N SER A 948 40.53 -1.06 -51.65
CA SER A 948 40.61 -2.50 -51.36
C SER A 948 39.67 -2.91 -50.22
N LYS A 949 39.21 -1.96 -49.41
CA LYS A 949 38.32 -2.16 -48.26
C LYS A 949 36.86 -1.81 -48.56
N TRP A 950 36.55 -1.44 -49.79
CA TRP A 950 35.21 -1.00 -50.15
C TRP A 950 34.26 -2.19 -50.26
N SER A 951 33.16 -2.12 -49.50
CA SER A 951 32.00 -2.95 -49.75
C SER A 951 31.20 -2.42 -50.96
N ARG A 952 30.50 -3.30 -51.67
CA ARG A 952 29.53 -2.87 -52.68
C ARG A 952 28.32 -2.29 -51.96
N CYS A 953 28.13 -0.97 -52.03
CA CYS A 953 26.95 -0.28 -51.54
C CYS A 953 26.05 0.08 -52.72
N ILE A 954 24.75 -0.23 -52.61
CA ILE A 954 23.77 0.27 -53.58
C ILE A 954 23.51 1.73 -53.22
N VAL A 955 23.95 2.64 -54.08
CA VAL A 955 23.56 4.05 -53.99
C VAL A 955 22.29 4.20 -54.82
N VAL A 956 21.17 4.38 -54.14
CA VAL A 956 19.91 4.74 -54.79
C VAL A 956 19.88 6.26 -54.87
N GLU A 957 20.10 6.79 -56.07
CA GLU A 957 19.92 8.21 -56.34
C GLU A 957 18.42 8.47 -56.53
N THR A 958 17.80 9.06 -55.51
CA THR A 958 16.42 9.54 -55.60
C THR A 958 16.41 10.88 -56.31
N ALA A 959 16.43 10.85 -57.65
CA ALA A 959 15.94 11.97 -58.43
C ALA A 959 14.41 11.83 -58.51
N ASP A 960 13.68 12.80 -57.96
CA ASP A 960 12.24 12.88 -58.16
C ASP A 960 11.96 13.10 -59.67
N ALA A 961 10.93 12.44 -60.21
CA ALA A 961 10.51 12.58 -61.61
C ALA A 961 10.24 14.04 -62.01
N PHE A 962 10.01 14.94 -61.04
CA PHE A 962 9.87 16.38 -61.26
C PHE A 962 11.18 17.09 -61.70
N TYR A 963 12.35 16.47 -61.60
CA TYR A 963 13.64 17.07 -61.98
C TYR A 963 14.23 16.61 -63.31
N THR A 964 13.60 15.64 -63.99
CA THR A 964 13.99 15.31 -65.36
C THR A 964 12.83 15.66 -66.29
N ASN A 965 13.08 16.53 -67.28
CA ASN A 965 12.12 16.84 -68.35
C ASN A 965 11.84 15.62 -69.29
N LYS A 966 12.02 14.39 -68.80
CA LYS A 966 11.70 13.16 -69.52
C LYS A 966 10.93 12.23 -68.59
N LYS A 967 9.63 12.09 -68.85
CA LYS A 967 8.87 10.89 -68.49
C LYS A 967 9.63 9.67 -69.03
N ILE A 968 10.40 9.00 -68.19
CA ILE A 968 10.89 7.66 -68.50
C ILE A 968 9.85 6.70 -67.95
N HIS A 969 9.06 6.10 -68.85
CA HIS A 969 8.34 4.87 -68.57
C HIS A 969 9.38 3.78 -68.30
N LEU A 970 9.54 3.39 -67.03
CA LEU A 970 10.17 2.13 -66.68
C LEU A 970 9.06 1.10 -66.43
N THR A 971 8.78 0.32 -67.46
CA THR A 971 8.23 -1.03 -67.29
C THR A 971 9.35 -1.93 -66.78
N HIS A 972 9.23 -2.41 -65.54
CA HIS A 972 9.53 -3.78 -65.15
C HIS A 972 8.84 -4.16 -63.85
#